data_AF-A0A7W1HS12-F1
#
_entry.id   AF-A0A7W1HS12-F1
#
_cell.length_a   1.000
_cell.length_b   1.000
_cell.length_c   1.000
_cell.angle_alpha   90.00
_cell.angle_beta   90.00
_cell.angle_gamma   90.00
#
_symmetry.space_group_name_H-M   'P 1'
#
loop_
_entity.id
_entity.type
_entity.pdbx_description
1 polymer ?
#
loop_
_entity_poly.entity_id
_entity_poly.type
_entity_poly.pdbx_seq_one_letter_code
_entity_poly.pdbx_strand_id
1 'polypeptide(L)'
;MGAETRARLGLAGLLLATLAAFNRVFDGGDFFGPALLGMALAWAILIIARTKGVRAPVTALVSAAALLWYLTVVFESPFVVYGLPTGRAFGGLALALGRVAQQSQLDYAPVPVRPGYMILVVVGMWGAATLAELASFVWRRPLLASLPCVILFAAALIFGSRTGAFFFVALWLGALLTYWALESSYLLRSWGAWVSTWNDGREEGAPSSITGGIARGMGATCVAAALIAPVLLPSFGGGMSWRSGSGGSGDGDGGVAATGGVIDHLVSMKPKLVARNPVALFSVRSAEPSYWRLITLANFDGVSWQPLRFNGTDVDSGGFSEVADVPPQGRRVAQTFTIQALGGQLLPAAPQPVAIPSDEDVYDETRVDPTSGYLQLYGNLGPGTTYSVVSSVPDVGYNQLRRERFFAHPLEDYSELPPDLDVERIRRIAANWTEGADTPLDQLLALQDRLRGFRYNLYVEDKASSDYLTRFLTRTREGYCQQFATAFAVLARTLGFSTRVSVGFLPGSPSPSDPTQFTVLGTDAHAWPEVYFRDSGWIAFEPTPRDDGEALPPAYTEPPIPTDGIAGLTGGPGGTPRDPLARGVARGRSAQAGLSIPDQTAVDGAPGQFRWEQTFTRIALAVLAAVALFLVAVPMLKQARVRRRYRSASGPVELAAAAFAEFEGEAAELASPRLRAESAPAYARRVAAHRGVSEPDAVKLARIYEDAEYAPAGVGPDEADEAKTLARRLRGRLWDNSSWWDRALRLFSVRRLHRAV
;
A
#
# COMPACT_ATOMS: atom_id res chain seq x y z
N MET A 1 -37.61 7.81 -2.87
CA MET A 1 -36.35 8.12 -3.61
C MET A 1 -36.57 7.97 -5.11
N GLY A 2 -36.06 8.89 -5.92
CA GLY A 2 -36.11 8.77 -7.39
C GLY A 2 -35.29 7.57 -7.89
N ALA A 3 -35.62 7.05 -9.08
CA ALA A 3 -34.88 5.93 -9.69
C ALA A 3 -33.39 6.27 -9.91
N GLU A 4 -33.11 7.50 -10.31
CA GLU A 4 -31.76 8.02 -10.50
C GLU A 4 -30.93 8.05 -9.20
N THR A 5 -31.55 8.45 -8.08
CA THR A 5 -30.88 8.47 -6.76
C THR A 5 -30.45 7.07 -6.32
N ARG A 6 -31.26 6.06 -6.64
CA ARG A 6 -30.93 4.66 -6.32
C ARG A 6 -29.77 4.13 -7.15
N ALA A 7 -29.77 4.40 -8.45
CA ALA A 7 -28.63 4.08 -9.32
C ALA A 7 -27.31 4.68 -8.81
N ARG A 8 -27.34 5.95 -8.39
CA ARG A 8 -26.19 6.62 -7.78
C ARG A 8 -25.71 5.96 -6.49
N LEU A 9 -26.64 5.57 -5.61
CA LEU A 9 -26.28 4.83 -4.39
C LEU A 9 -25.61 3.49 -4.71
N GLY A 10 -26.09 2.79 -5.74
CA GLY A 10 -25.44 1.58 -6.25
C GLY A 10 -24.00 1.84 -6.72
N LEU A 11 -23.80 2.91 -7.50
CA LEU A 11 -22.48 3.29 -7.99
C LEU A 11 -21.53 3.68 -6.85
N ALA A 12 -22.01 4.43 -5.85
CA ALA A 12 -21.23 4.75 -4.66
C ALA A 12 -20.80 3.48 -3.90
N GLY A 13 -21.70 2.50 -3.76
CA GLY A 13 -21.37 1.21 -3.16
C GLY A 13 -20.27 0.47 -3.92
N LEU A 14 -20.32 0.46 -5.26
CA LEU A 14 -19.29 -0.14 -6.10
C LEU A 14 -17.92 0.54 -5.95
N LEU A 15 -17.88 1.88 -5.94
CA LEU A 15 -16.64 2.62 -5.75
C LEU A 15 -16.06 2.41 -4.35
N LEU A 16 -16.90 2.37 -3.30
CA LEU A 16 -16.47 2.08 -1.93
C LEU A 16 -15.91 0.66 -1.78
N ALA A 17 -16.56 -0.33 -2.38
CA ALA A 17 -16.04 -1.70 -2.40
C ALA A 17 -14.70 -1.80 -3.15
N THR A 18 -14.54 -1.03 -4.24
CA THR A 18 -13.28 -0.93 -4.99
C THR A 18 -12.18 -0.29 -4.14
N LEU A 19 -12.47 0.81 -3.43
CA LEU A 19 -11.52 1.44 -2.50
C LEU A 19 -11.13 0.50 -1.36
N ALA A 20 -12.10 -0.22 -0.78
CA ALA A 20 -11.87 -1.15 0.31
C ALA A 20 -10.91 -2.29 -0.08
N ALA A 21 -10.92 -2.72 -1.35
CA ALA A 21 -10.01 -3.75 -1.86
C ALA A 21 -8.53 -3.34 -1.78
N PHE A 22 -8.21 -2.05 -1.82
CA PHE A 22 -6.83 -1.56 -1.66
C PHE A 22 -6.25 -1.78 -0.25
N ASN A 23 -7.07 -2.10 0.76
CA ASN A 23 -6.56 -2.57 2.06
C ASN A 23 -5.75 -3.86 1.95
N ARG A 24 -5.88 -4.59 0.83
CA ARG A 24 -5.04 -5.75 0.56
C ARG A 24 -3.65 -5.35 0.07
N VAL A 25 -3.53 -4.19 -0.56
CA VAL A 25 -2.29 -3.71 -1.18
C VAL A 25 -1.41 -3.00 -0.17
N PHE A 26 -2.00 -2.28 0.80
CA PHE A 26 -1.25 -1.44 1.75
C PHE A 26 -1.23 -2.01 3.17
N ASP A 27 -0.13 -1.77 3.90
CA ASP A 27 0.05 -2.17 5.31
C ASP A 27 -0.61 -1.20 6.33
N GLY A 28 -1.49 -0.31 5.86
CA GLY A 28 -2.13 0.72 6.70
C GLY A 28 -3.37 1.34 6.05
N GLY A 29 -4.26 1.92 6.88
CA GLY A 29 -5.54 2.50 6.45
C GLY A 29 -5.47 3.96 5.98
N ASP A 30 -4.29 4.57 6.00
CA ASP A 30 -4.07 6.00 5.80
C ASP A 30 -4.51 6.51 4.41
N PHE A 31 -4.53 5.64 3.40
CA PHE A 31 -5.00 5.99 2.05
C PHE A 31 -6.52 6.21 1.98
N PHE A 32 -7.28 5.61 2.90
CA PHE A 32 -8.73 5.52 2.80
C PHE A 32 -9.39 6.91 2.88
N GLY A 33 -8.95 7.75 3.82
CA GLY A 33 -9.47 9.10 4.02
C GLY A 33 -9.30 9.99 2.79
N PRO A 34 -8.06 10.23 2.31
CA PRO A 34 -7.81 11.05 1.13
C PRO A 34 -8.50 10.53 -0.14
N ALA A 35 -8.55 9.21 -0.36
CA ALA A 35 -9.23 8.65 -1.52
C ALA A 35 -10.75 8.85 -1.44
N LEU A 36 -11.37 8.62 -0.28
CA LEU A 36 -12.79 8.81 -0.06
C LEU A 36 -13.22 10.27 -0.26
N LEU A 37 -12.46 11.23 0.28
CA LEU A 37 -12.73 12.66 0.12
C LEU A 37 -12.56 13.09 -1.34
N GLY A 38 -11.52 12.62 -2.02
CA GLY A 38 -11.30 12.87 -3.45
C GLY A 38 -12.47 12.36 -4.31
N MET A 39 -12.92 11.13 -4.08
CA MET A 39 -14.10 10.57 -4.74
C MET A 39 -15.36 11.40 -4.49
N ALA A 40 -15.63 11.76 -3.24
CA ALA A 40 -16.81 12.55 -2.88
C ALA A 40 -16.80 13.93 -3.55
N LEU A 41 -15.63 14.58 -3.61
CA LEU A 41 -15.45 15.87 -4.27
C LEU A 41 -15.64 15.77 -5.78
N ALA A 42 -15.05 14.76 -6.42
CA ALA A 42 -15.28 14.47 -7.84
C ALA A 42 -16.78 14.33 -8.10
N TRP A 43 -17.47 13.51 -7.31
CA TRP A 43 -18.89 13.24 -7.50
C TRP A 43 -19.76 14.49 -7.31
N ALA A 44 -19.48 15.32 -6.30
CA ALA A 44 -20.17 16.59 -6.08
C ALA A 44 -20.01 17.55 -7.27
N ILE A 45 -18.79 17.67 -7.82
CA ILE A 45 -18.51 18.52 -8.99
C ILE A 45 -19.33 18.07 -10.19
N LEU A 46 -19.37 16.76 -10.47
CA LEU A 46 -20.15 16.24 -11.60
C LEU A 46 -21.66 16.42 -11.42
N ILE A 47 -22.19 16.24 -10.21
CA ILE A 47 -23.60 16.50 -9.91
C ILE A 47 -23.93 17.98 -10.17
N ILE A 48 -23.09 18.90 -9.69
CA ILE A 48 -23.28 20.36 -9.87
C ILE A 48 -23.15 20.74 -11.35
N ALA A 49 -22.13 20.26 -12.05
CA ALA A 49 -21.94 20.54 -13.48
C ALA A 49 -23.14 20.09 -14.32
N ARG A 50 -23.67 18.90 -14.02
CA ARG A 50 -24.82 18.34 -14.72
C ARG A 50 -26.13 19.07 -14.38
N THR A 51 -26.34 19.48 -13.13
CA THR A 51 -27.53 20.28 -12.76
C THR A 51 -27.52 21.67 -13.40
N LYS A 52 -26.34 22.23 -13.70
CA LYS A 52 -26.18 23.47 -14.45
C LYS A 52 -26.16 23.28 -15.97
N GLY A 53 -26.33 22.06 -16.49
CA GLY A 53 -26.38 21.78 -17.92
C GLY A 53 -25.04 21.93 -18.65
N VAL A 54 -23.91 21.80 -17.95
CA VAL A 54 -22.57 21.89 -18.55
C VAL A 54 -22.29 20.67 -19.45
N ARG A 55 -21.69 20.91 -20.61
CA ARG A 55 -21.34 19.85 -21.57
C ARG A 55 -20.27 18.89 -21.01
N ALA A 56 -20.37 17.61 -21.36
CA ALA A 56 -19.47 16.55 -20.90
C ALA A 56 -17.96 16.84 -20.96
N PRO A 57 -17.38 17.35 -22.08
CA PRO A 57 -15.95 17.62 -22.15
C PRO A 57 -15.51 18.74 -21.18
N VAL A 58 -16.36 19.75 -21.00
CA VAL A 58 -16.10 20.84 -20.04
C VAL A 58 -16.17 20.31 -18.61
N THR A 59 -17.13 19.44 -18.30
CA THR A 59 -17.22 18.77 -16.99
C THR A 59 -15.98 17.92 -16.70
N ALA A 60 -15.46 17.20 -17.70
CA ALA A 60 -14.23 16.41 -17.55
C ALA A 60 -13.00 17.30 -17.29
N LEU A 61 -12.87 18.43 -17.99
CA LEU A 61 -11.80 19.41 -17.76
C LEU A 61 -11.87 20.03 -16.36
N VAL A 62 -13.08 20.41 -15.92
CA VAL A 62 -13.30 20.95 -14.56
C VAL A 62 -12.96 19.89 -13.51
N SER A 63 -13.32 18.61 -13.73
CA SER A 63 -12.96 17.51 -12.83
C SER A 63 -11.43 17.30 -12.77
N ALA A 64 -10.73 17.36 -13.91
CA ALA A 64 -9.28 17.22 -13.96
C ALA A 64 -8.55 18.38 -13.25
N ALA A 65 -9.01 19.62 -13.46
CA ALA A 65 -8.48 20.79 -12.75
C ALA A 65 -8.72 20.70 -11.24
N ALA A 66 -9.89 20.23 -10.83
CA ALA A 66 -10.21 20.02 -9.42
C ALA A 66 -9.40 18.88 -8.79
N LEU A 67 -9.08 17.82 -9.53
CA LEU A 67 -8.17 16.77 -9.08
C LEU A 67 -6.76 17.34 -8.82
N LEU A 68 -6.22 18.12 -9.77
CA LEU A 68 -4.90 18.75 -9.58
C LEU A 68 -4.89 19.71 -8.38
N TRP A 69 -5.95 20.50 -8.22
CA TRP A 69 -6.13 21.36 -7.05
C TRP A 69 -6.21 20.54 -5.75
N TYR A 70 -6.97 19.46 -5.74
CA TYR A 70 -7.09 18.57 -4.58
C TYR A 70 -5.76 17.93 -4.19
N LEU A 71 -5.03 17.40 -5.17
CA LEU A 71 -3.73 16.76 -4.95
C LEU A 71 -2.71 17.75 -4.38
N THR A 72 -2.66 18.97 -4.93
CA THR A 72 -1.74 20.01 -4.45
C THR A 72 -2.11 20.51 -3.05
N VAL A 73 -3.39 20.66 -2.72
CA VAL A 73 -3.83 21.09 -1.38
C VAL A 73 -3.61 20.01 -0.32
N VAL A 74 -3.95 18.75 -0.61
CA VAL A 74 -3.88 17.67 0.38
C VAL A 74 -2.46 17.15 0.57
N PHE A 75 -1.74 16.95 -0.53
CA PHE A 75 -0.39 16.40 -0.49
C PHE A 75 0.63 17.55 -0.37
N GLU A 76 0.63 18.55 -1.25
CA GLU A 76 1.67 19.61 -1.25
C GLU A 76 1.31 20.84 -0.37
N SER A 77 0.64 20.62 0.76
CA SER A 77 0.14 21.65 1.69
C SER A 77 1.17 22.74 2.09
N PRO A 78 2.46 22.43 2.34
CA PRO A 78 3.46 23.45 2.67
C PRO A 78 3.71 24.49 1.56
N PHE A 79 3.37 24.14 0.32
CA PHE A 79 3.61 24.98 -0.86
C PHE A 79 2.33 25.65 -1.37
N VAL A 80 1.23 25.59 -0.63
CA VAL A 80 -0.06 26.18 -0.98
C VAL A 80 -0.28 27.47 -0.22
N VAL A 81 -0.60 28.55 -0.95
CA VAL A 81 -0.83 29.88 -0.37
C VAL A 81 -2.30 30.25 -0.57
N TYR A 82 -3.04 30.49 0.52
CA TYR A 82 -4.49 30.77 0.51
C TYR A 82 -5.34 29.75 -0.25
N GLY A 83 -4.92 28.48 -0.30
CA GLY A 83 -5.63 27.43 -1.02
C GLY A 83 -5.38 27.41 -2.53
N LEU A 84 -4.50 28.26 -3.06
CA LEU A 84 -4.10 28.24 -4.47
C LEU A 84 -2.75 27.51 -4.63
N PRO A 85 -2.62 26.62 -5.63
CA PRO A 85 -1.39 25.90 -5.88
C PRO A 85 -0.32 26.82 -6.45
N THR A 86 0.88 26.78 -5.88
CA THR A 86 2.05 27.48 -6.41
C THR A 86 2.79 26.60 -7.43
N GLY A 87 3.64 27.19 -8.28
CA GLY A 87 4.47 26.42 -9.22
C GLY A 87 5.36 25.36 -8.55
N ARG A 88 5.77 25.60 -7.29
CA ARG A 88 6.54 24.64 -6.48
C ARG A 88 5.72 23.43 -6.04
N ALA A 89 4.42 23.61 -5.78
CA ALA A 89 3.52 22.50 -5.45
C ALA A 89 3.39 21.51 -6.61
N PHE A 90 3.30 22.00 -7.86
CA PHE A 90 3.29 21.14 -9.03
C PHE A 90 4.61 20.37 -9.21
N GLY A 91 5.75 21.03 -8.93
CA GLY A 91 7.05 20.38 -8.91
C GLY A 91 7.14 19.26 -7.86
N GLY A 92 6.62 19.50 -6.65
CA GLY A 92 6.53 18.50 -5.58
C GLY A 92 5.72 17.26 -6.00
N LEU A 93 4.56 17.46 -6.61
CA LEU A 93 3.72 16.37 -7.11
C LEU A 93 4.41 15.55 -8.22
N ALA A 94 5.08 16.21 -9.16
CA ALA A 94 5.83 15.53 -10.23
C ALA A 94 7.00 14.71 -9.66
N LEU A 95 7.71 15.25 -8.66
CA LEU A 95 8.77 14.53 -7.95
C LEU A 95 8.22 13.37 -7.11
N ALA A 96 7.05 13.52 -6.49
CA ALA A 96 6.39 12.43 -5.76
C ALA A 96 6.01 11.27 -6.70
N LEU A 97 5.45 11.57 -7.87
CA LEU A 97 5.12 10.56 -8.89
C LEU A 97 6.37 9.93 -9.52
N GLY A 98 7.41 10.72 -9.80
CA GLY A 98 8.69 10.21 -10.31
C GLY A 98 9.36 9.25 -9.34
N ARG A 99 9.27 9.51 -8.03
CA ARG A 99 9.75 8.59 -6.99
C ARG A 99 8.98 7.29 -6.95
N VAL A 100 7.69 7.28 -7.26
CA VAL A 100 6.89 6.01 -7.32
C VAL A 100 7.40 5.08 -8.39
N ALA A 101 7.70 5.58 -9.60
CA ALA A 101 8.15 4.73 -10.70
C ALA A 101 9.49 4.01 -10.39
N GLN A 102 10.36 4.66 -9.61
CA GLN A 102 11.61 4.07 -9.13
C GLN A 102 11.39 3.15 -7.91
N GLN A 103 10.50 3.52 -6.99
CA GLN A 103 10.22 2.76 -5.77
C GLN A 103 9.33 1.53 -5.99
N SER A 104 8.47 1.53 -7.00
CA SER A 104 7.62 0.38 -7.37
C SER A 104 8.42 -0.82 -7.86
N GLN A 105 9.71 -0.61 -8.18
CA GLN A 105 10.65 -1.69 -8.50
C GLN A 105 11.19 -2.36 -7.23
N LEU A 106 11.05 -1.73 -6.06
CA LEU A 106 11.61 -2.16 -4.77
C LEU A 106 10.55 -2.64 -3.77
N ASP A 107 9.30 -2.16 -3.89
CA ASP A 107 8.25 -2.45 -2.91
C ASP A 107 7.39 -3.67 -3.35
N TYR A 108 7.23 -4.65 -2.45
CA TYR A 108 6.33 -5.80 -2.61
C TYR A 108 5.14 -5.68 -1.64
N ALA A 109 4.02 -6.34 -1.97
CA ALA A 109 2.83 -6.30 -1.13
C ALA A 109 3.01 -7.09 0.18
N PRO A 110 2.54 -6.56 1.33
CA PRO A 110 1.87 -5.27 1.52
C PRO A 110 2.83 -4.06 1.43
N VAL A 111 2.47 -3.08 0.60
CA VAL A 111 3.28 -1.89 0.32
C VAL A 111 3.11 -0.89 1.47
N PRO A 112 4.20 -0.29 2.00
CA PRO A 112 4.08 0.75 3.01
C PRO A 112 3.36 1.99 2.43
N VAL A 113 2.48 2.61 3.23
CA VAL A 113 1.70 3.76 2.77
C VAL A 113 2.62 4.98 2.61
N ARG A 114 3.02 5.26 1.36
CA ARG A 114 3.82 6.45 1.00
C ARG A 114 2.98 7.44 0.18
N PRO A 115 3.28 8.76 0.24
CA PRO A 115 2.49 9.78 -0.44
C PRO A 115 2.30 9.53 -1.95
N GLY A 116 3.35 9.03 -2.63
CA GLY A 116 3.28 8.73 -4.05
C GLY A 116 2.25 7.65 -4.42
N TYR A 117 2.20 6.55 -3.67
CA TYR A 117 1.19 5.51 -3.88
C TYR A 117 -0.22 5.98 -3.52
N MET A 118 -0.36 6.79 -2.47
CA MET A 118 -1.64 7.40 -2.10
C MET A 118 -2.17 8.30 -3.22
N ILE A 119 -1.30 9.11 -3.84
CA ILE A 119 -1.65 9.95 -5.00
C ILE A 119 -2.17 9.07 -6.14
N LEU A 120 -1.53 7.94 -6.45
CA LEU A 120 -2.01 7.04 -7.50
C LEU A 120 -3.39 6.45 -7.21
N VAL A 121 -3.63 6.03 -5.96
CA VAL A 121 -4.96 5.51 -5.55
C VAL A 121 -6.02 6.62 -5.66
N VAL A 122 -5.72 7.83 -5.17
CA VAL A 122 -6.62 8.98 -5.27
C VAL A 122 -6.94 9.31 -6.73
N VAL A 123 -5.93 9.37 -7.59
CA VAL A 123 -6.09 9.63 -9.03
C VAL A 123 -6.93 8.55 -9.69
N GLY A 124 -6.64 7.27 -9.42
CA GLY A 124 -7.39 6.13 -9.93
C GLY A 124 -8.86 6.18 -9.50
N MET A 125 -9.12 6.34 -8.20
CA MET A 125 -10.47 6.39 -7.65
C MET A 125 -11.25 7.63 -8.11
N TRP A 126 -10.60 8.80 -8.23
CA TRP A 126 -11.21 10.02 -8.79
C TRP A 126 -11.58 9.83 -10.26
N GLY A 127 -10.66 9.25 -11.05
CA GLY A 127 -10.89 8.91 -12.46
C GLY A 127 -12.05 7.94 -12.61
N ALA A 128 -12.10 6.88 -11.81
CA ALA A 128 -13.20 5.92 -11.79
C ALA A 128 -14.54 6.58 -11.43
N ALA A 129 -14.58 7.43 -10.40
CA ALA A 129 -15.79 8.16 -10.04
C ALA A 129 -16.28 9.09 -11.16
N THR A 130 -15.36 9.79 -11.81
CA THR A 130 -15.65 10.71 -12.93
C THR A 130 -16.18 9.96 -14.14
N LEU A 131 -15.47 8.91 -14.58
CA LEU A 131 -15.83 8.12 -15.75
C LEU A 131 -17.13 7.35 -15.52
N ALA A 132 -17.33 6.80 -14.33
CA ALA A 132 -18.54 6.03 -14.03
C ALA A 132 -19.80 6.91 -13.99
N GLU A 133 -19.71 8.12 -13.45
CA GLU A 133 -20.83 9.08 -13.44
C GLU A 133 -21.13 9.60 -14.86
N LEU A 134 -20.10 9.92 -15.66
CA LEU A 134 -20.29 10.32 -17.07
C LEU A 134 -20.88 9.18 -17.91
N ALA A 135 -20.36 7.97 -17.78
CA ALA A 135 -20.82 6.82 -18.52
C ALA A 135 -22.27 6.44 -18.16
N SER A 136 -22.62 6.43 -16.87
CA SER A 136 -23.98 6.09 -16.41
C SER A 136 -25.00 7.14 -16.84
N PHE A 137 -24.76 8.42 -16.52
CA PHE A 137 -25.81 9.43 -16.60
C PHE A 137 -25.76 10.32 -17.85
N VAL A 138 -24.58 10.47 -18.45
CA VAL A 138 -24.43 11.29 -19.66
C VAL A 138 -24.48 10.42 -20.91
N TRP A 139 -23.67 9.37 -20.96
CA TRP A 139 -23.62 8.47 -22.12
C TRP A 139 -24.67 7.37 -22.10
N ARG A 140 -25.34 7.14 -20.95
CA ARG A 140 -26.34 6.09 -20.75
C ARG A 140 -25.81 4.69 -21.09
N ARG A 141 -24.53 4.44 -20.76
CA ARG A 141 -23.82 3.18 -20.98
C ARG A 141 -23.30 2.62 -19.64
N PRO A 142 -24.16 1.97 -18.85
CA PRO A 142 -23.81 1.57 -17.49
C PRO A 142 -22.76 0.47 -17.41
N LEU A 143 -22.64 -0.39 -18.43
CA LEU A 143 -21.56 -1.37 -18.50
C LEU A 143 -20.18 -0.70 -18.61
N LEU A 144 -20.09 0.42 -19.35
CA LEU A 144 -18.86 1.21 -19.43
C LEU A 144 -18.54 1.89 -18.09
N ALA A 145 -19.54 2.18 -17.27
CA ALA A 145 -19.35 2.80 -15.96
C ALA A 145 -18.68 1.87 -14.94
N SER A 146 -18.90 0.55 -15.06
CA SER A 146 -18.24 -0.43 -14.20
C SER A 146 -16.78 -0.72 -14.59
N LEU A 147 -16.37 -0.44 -15.85
CA LEU A 147 -15.03 -0.79 -16.33
C LEU A 147 -13.88 -0.21 -15.50
N PRO A 148 -13.86 1.09 -15.14
CA PRO A 148 -12.79 1.64 -14.31
C PRO A 148 -12.72 0.96 -12.93
N CYS A 149 -13.86 0.66 -12.32
CA CYS A 149 -13.92 -0.05 -11.04
C CYS A 149 -13.41 -1.49 -11.17
N VAL A 150 -13.73 -2.18 -12.27
CA VAL A 150 -13.22 -3.54 -12.57
C VAL A 150 -11.71 -3.52 -12.72
N ILE A 151 -11.15 -2.56 -13.48
CA ILE A 151 -9.71 -2.43 -13.70
C ILE A 151 -8.97 -2.18 -12.38
N LEU A 152 -9.46 -1.23 -11.57
CA LEU A 152 -8.84 -0.91 -10.28
C LEU A 152 -8.98 -2.06 -9.27
N PHE A 153 -10.13 -2.73 -9.24
CA PHE A 153 -10.32 -3.90 -8.39
C PHE A 153 -9.41 -5.06 -8.80
N ALA A 154 -9.29 -5.33 -10.10
CA ALA A 154 -8.36 -6.31 -10.63
C ALA A 154 -6.91 -5.96 -10.24
N ALA A 155 -6.50 -4.69 -10.37
CA ALA A 155 -5.19 -4.24 -9.90
C ALA A 155 -5.01 -4.50 -8.39
N ALA A 156 -6.00 -4.17 -7.57
CA ALA A 156 -5.96 -4.43 -6.13
C ALA A 156 -5.90 -5.93 -5.77
N LEU A 157 -6.49 -6.80 -6.60
CA LEU A 157 -6.37 -8.25 -6.46
C LEU A 157 -4.98 -8.75 -6.85
N ILE A 158 -4.42 -8.23 -7.95
CA ILE A 158 -3.11 -8.61 -8.48
C ILE A 158 -1.99 -8.21 -7.52
N PHE A 159 -2.06 -7.00 -6.98
CA PHE A 159 -1.05 -6.47 -6.06
C PHE A 159 -1.37 -6.72 -4.58
N GLY A 160 -2.52 -7.32 -4.25
CA GLY A 160 -2.98 -7.44 -2.87
C GLY A 160 -2.52 -8.71 -2.16
N SER A 161 -2.23 -8.60 -0.87
CA SER A 161 -2.01 -9.74 0.03
C SER A 161 -3.20 -10.71 0.03
N ARG A 162 -2.94 -11.98 0.40
CA ARG A 162 -3.96 -13.05 0.36
C ARG A 162 -4.98 -12.98 1.50
N THR A 163 -4.68 -12.24 2.57
CA THR A 163 -5.52 -12.16 3.76
C THR A 163 -6.87 -11.51 3.43
N GLY A 164 -7.97 -12.21 3.72
CA GLY A 164 -9.33 -11.70 3.49
C GLY A 164 -9.74 -11.60 2.01
N ALA A 165 -9.00 -12.22 1.09
CA ALA A 165 -9.23 -12.09 -0.36
C ALA A 165 -10.66 -12.37 -0.80
N PHE A 166 -11.22 -13.49 -0.31
CA PHE A 166 -12.58 -13.93 -0.59
C PHE A 166 -13.62 -12.92 -0.14
N PHE A 167 -13.43 -12.31 1.04
CA PHE A 167 -14.36 -11.31 1.57
C PHE A 167 -14.45 -10.09 0.64
N PHE A 168 -13.31 -9.57 0.18
CA PHE A 168 -13.29 -8.41 -0.72
C PHE A 168 -13.86 -8.73 -2.11
N VAL A 169 -13.65 -9.95 -2.64
CA VAL A 169 -14.26 -10.39 -3.90
C VAL A 169 -15.78 -10.51 -3.77
N ALA A 170 -16.28 -11.14 -2.71
CA ALA A 170 -17.72 -11.26 -2.47
C ALA A 170 -18.38 -9.89 -2.28
N LEU A 171 -17.75 -9.01 -1.49
CA LEU A 171 -18.21 -7.64 -1.27
C LEU A 171 -18.28 -6.84 -2.58
N TRP A 172 -17.23 -6.93 -3.40
CA TRP A 172 -17.14 -6.20 -4.66
C TRP A 172 -18.12 -6.72 -5.72
N LEU A 173 -18.26 -8.04 -5.87
CA LEU A 173 -19.25 -8.65 -6.76
C LEU A 173 -20.68 -8.28 -6.32
N GLY A 174 -20.95 -8.32 -5.01
CA GLY A 174 -22.23 -7.89 -4.45
C GLY A 174 -22.54 -6.45 -4.79
N ALA A 175 -21.56 -5.55 -4.66
CA ALA A 175 -21.71 -4.14 -5.01
C ALA A 175 -21.90 -3.91 -6.52
N LEU A 176 -21.13 -4.61 -7.37
CA LEU A 176 -21.24 -4.52 -8.83
C LEU A 176 -22.62 -4.95 -9.32
N LEU A 177 -23.09 -6.10 -8.86
CA LEU A 177 -24.36 -6.65 -9.30
C LEU A 177 -25.54 -5.84 -8.73
N THR A 178 -25.42 -5.30 -7.51
CA THR A 178 -26.40 -4.35 -6.95
C THR A 178 -26.48 -3.08 -7.80
N TYR A 179 -25.34 -2.54 -8.23
CA TYR A 179 -25.32 -1.38 -9.13
C TYR A 179 -26.03 -1.69 -10.45
N TRP A 180 -25.71 -2.81 -11.11
CA TRP A 180 -26.39 -3.22 -12.34
C TRP A 180 -27.90 -3.42 -12.16
N ALA A 181 -28.34 -4.01 -11.04
CA ALA A 181 -29.77 -4.17 -10.74
C ALA A 181 -30.48 -2.82 -10.58
N LEU A 182 -29.86 -1.87 -9.88
CA LEU A 182 -30.45 -0.54 -9.68
C LEU A 182 -30.46 0.28 -10.98
N GLU A 183 -29.43 0.16 -11.80
CA GLU A 183 -29.28 0.89 -13.06
C GLU A 183 -30.17 0.35 -14.17
N SER A 184 -30.29 -0.98 -14.31
CA SER A 184 -31.28 -1.61 -15.19
C SER A 184 -32.71 -1.19 -14.84
N SER A 185 -33.03 -1.08 -13.55
CA SER A 185 -34.33 -0.56 -13.10
C SER A 185 -34.55 0.92 -13.47
N TYR A 186 -33.48 1.72 -13.57
CA TYR A 186 -33.53 3.11 -14.00
C TYR A 186 -33.76 3.21 -15.52
N LEU A 187 -33.01 2.44 -16.32
CA LEU A 187 -33.15 2.41 -17.77
C LEU A 187 -34.55 1.93 -18.21
N LEU A 188 -35.06 0.86 -17.59
CA LEU A 188 -36.41 0.34 -17.85
C LEU A 188 -37.50 1.37 -17.57
N ARG A 189 -37.31 2.24 -16.56
CA ARG A 189 -38.25 3.33 -16.26
C ARG A 189 -38.10 4.52 -17.22
N SER A 190 -36.92 4.70 -17.81
CA SER A 190 -36.63 5.79 -18.74
C SER A 190 -37.17 5.54 -20.16
N TRP A 191 -37.45 4.29 -20.52
CA TRP A 191 -38.00 3.90 -21.82
C TRP A 191 -39.52 4.15 -21.96
N GLY A 192 -40.17 4.68 -20.92
CA GLY A 192 -41.59 5.07 -20.97
C GLY A 192 -42.55 3.90 -20.76
N ALA A 193 -43.74 4.23 -20.26
CA ALA A 193 -44.81 3.26 -20.06
C ALA A 193 -45.16 2.60 -21.40
N TRP A 194 -45.26 1.28 -21.42
CA TRP A 194 -45.97 0.58 -22.48
C TRP A 194 -47.39 1.13 -22.52
N VAL A 195 -47.74 1.86 -23.58
CA VAL A 195 -49.13 2.17 -23.88
C VAL A 195 -49.76 0.86 -24.34
N SER A 196 -50.43 0.16 -23.43
CA SER A 196 -51.36 -0.89 -23.83
C SER A 196 -52.46 -0.22 -24.66
N THR A 197 -52.57 -0.58 -25.93
CA THR A 197 -53.59 -0.08 -26.85
C THR A 197 -54.98 -0.65 -26.57
N TRP A 198 -55.27 -1.11 -25.35
CA TRP A 198 -56.60 -1.55 -24.98
C TRP A 198 -57.00 -0.99 -23.62
N ASN A 199 -58.02 -0.13 -23.68
CA ASN A 199 -58.61 0.60 -22.58
C ASN A 199 -59.85 -0.16 -22.13
N ASP A 200 -59.83 -0.70 -20.91
CA ASP A 200 -61.05 -1.02 -20.17
C ASP A 200 -60.98 -0.28 -18.83
N GLY A 201 -61.90 0.67 -18.67
CA GLY A 201 -61.90 1.64 -17.59
C GLY A 201 -62.20 1.01 -16.24
N ARG A 202 -61.16 0.76 -15.44
CA ARG A 202 -61.20 0.65 -13.99
C ARG A 202 -59.82 1.02 -13.40
N GLU A 203 -59.84 2.08 -12.60
CA GLU A 203 -58.80 2.55 -11.67
C GLU A 203 -57.41 2.83 -12.25
N GLU A 204 -57.09 4.13 -12.38
CA GLU A 204 -55.72 4.65 -12.52
C GLU A 204 -54.91 4.38 -11.23
N GLY A 205 -54.52 3.11 -11.04
CA GLY A 205 -53.55 2.71 -10.03
C GLY A 205 -52.13 3.08 -10.47
N ALA A 206 -51.40 3.77 -9.59
CA ALA A 206 -50.00 4.13 -9.79
C ALA A 206 -49.14 2.95 -10.30
N PRO A 207 -48.17 3.18 -11.21
CA PRO A 207 -47.43 2.09 -11.85
C PRO A 207 -46.42 1.47 -10.88
N SER A 208 -46.83 0.47 -10.09
CA SER A 208 -45.92 -0.26 -9.21
C SER A 208 -46.41 -1.65 -8.79
N SER A 209 -45.99 -2.68 -9.52
CA SER A 209 -45.79 -4.03 -8.93
C SER A 209 -44.85 -4.88 -9.79
N ILE A 210 -45.06 -4.90 -11.12
CA ILE A 210 -44.35 -5.82 -12.03
C ILE A 210 -42.87 -5.46 -12.20
N THR A 211 -42.55 -4.19 -12.50
CA THR A 211 -41.14 -3.74 -12.63
C THR A 211 -40.38 -3.73 -11.29
N GLY A 212 -41.07 -3.57 -10.17
CA GLY A 212 -40.49 -3.65 -8.84
C GLY A 212 -40.24 -5.09 -8.36
N GLY A 213 -41.03 -6.05 -8.84
CA GLY A 213 -40.83 -7.48 -8.62
C GLY A 213 -39.61 -7.99 -9.39
N ILE A 214 -39.50 -7.67 -10.67
CA ILE A 214 -38.37 -8.05 -11.53
C ILE A 214 -37.05 -7.45 -10.99
N ALA A 215 -37.04 -6.18 -10.61
CA ALA A 215 -35.84 -5.55 -10.06
C ALA A 215 -35.40 -6.16 -8.71
N ARG A 216 -36.35 -6.54 -7.83
CA ARG A 216 -36.06 -7.24 -6.56
C ARG A 216 -35.57 -8.66 -6.80
N GLY A 217 -36.17 -9.38 -7.76
CA GLY A 217 -35.76 -10.71 -8.17
C GLY A 217 -34.33 -10.70 -8.72
N MET A 218 -34.04 -9.83 -9.69
CA MET A 218 -32.70 -9.65 -10.24
C MET A 218 -31.67 -9.28 -9.16
N GLY A 219 -32.01 -8.37 -8.24
CA GLY A 219 -31.15 -8.02 -7.11
C GLY A 219 -30.86 -9.20 -6.19
N ALA A 220 -31.86 -10.02 -5.86
CA ALA A 220 -31.68 -11.22 -5.03
C ALA A 220 -30.83 -12.28 -5.73
N THR A 221 -31.06 -12.53 -7.03
CA THR A 221 -30.27 -13.48 -7.84
C THR A 221 -28.82 -13.01 -7.97
N CYS A 222 -28.61 -11.71 -8.12
CA CYS A 222 -27.30 -11.07 -8.13
C CYS A 222 -26.54 -11.26 -6.81
N VAL A 223 -27.19 -11.02 -5.67
CA VAL A 223 -26.57 -11.24 -4.34
C VAL A 223 -26.26 -12.73 -4.14
N ALA A 224 -27.16 -13.63 -4.52
CA ALA A 224 -26.90 -15.07 -4.47
C ALA A 224 -25.71 -15.47 -5.37
N ALA A 225 -25.62 -14.94 -6.59
CA ALA A 225 -24.50 -15.17 -7.49
C ALA A 225 -23.18 -14.61 -6.92
N ALA A 226 -23.19 -13.44 -6.27
CA ALA A 226 -22.00 -12.89 -5.60
C ALA A 226 -21.51 -13.73 -4.43
N LEU A 227 -22.42 -14.44 -3.73
CA LEU A 227 -22.07 -15.35 -2.65
C LEU A 227 -21.56 -16.71 -3.16
N ILE A 228 -22.07 -17.17 -4.30
CA ILE A 228 -21.73 -18.49 -4.88
C ILE A 228 -20.48 -18.42 -5.78
N ALA A 229 -20.31 -17.36 -6.57
CA ALA A 229 -19.21 -17.23 -7.53
C ALA A 229 -17.81 -17.40 -6.91
N PRO A 230 -17.49 -16.88 -5.70
CA PRO A 230 -16.18 -17.10 -5.08
C PRO A 230 -15.89 -18.56 -4.70
N VAL A 231 -16.92 -19.40 -4.56
CA VAL A 231 -16.80 -20.84 -4.23
C VAL A 231 -16.60 -21.67 -5.50
N LEU A 232 -17.18 -21.24 -6.63
CA LEU A 232 -17.09 -21.92 -7.92
C LEU A 232 -15.88 -21.52 -8.75
N LEU A 233 -15.32 -20.33 -8.52
CA LEU A 233 -14.06 -19.93 -9.13
C LEU A 233 -12.94 -20.75 -8.47
N PRO A 234 -12.11 -21.48 -9.25
CA PRO A 234 -10.99 -22.24 -8.71
C PRO A 234 -10.16 -21.32 -7.82
N SER A 235 -9.89 -21.78 -6.59
CA SER A 235 -9.04 -21.03 -5.67
C SER A 235 -7.74 -20.71 -6.38
N PHE A 236 -7.38 -19.43 -6.44
CA PHE A 236 -6.04 -19.00 -6.87
C PHE A 236 -5.05 -19.42 -5.77
N GLY A 237 -4.83 -20.73 -5.63
CA GLY A 237 -4.01 -21.38 -4.61
C GLY A 237 -2.51 -21.21 -4.83
N GLY A 238 -2.09 -20.89 -6.05
CA GLY A 238 -0.77 -20.38 -6.35
C GLY A 238 -0.81 -18.87 -6.45
N GLY A 239 0.09 -18.17 -5.76
CA GLY A 239 0.38 -16.78 -6.10
C GLY A 239 0.84 -16.78 -7.54
N MET A 240 0.05 -16.19 -8.43
CA MET A 240 0.30 -16.26 -9.86
C MET A 240 1.52 -15.39 -10.18
N SER A 241 2.66 -16.03 -10.35
CA SER A 241 3.97 -15.44 -10.65
C SER A 241 4.05 -14.99 -12.10
N TRP A 242 3.22 -14.03 -12.53
CA TRP A 242 3.22 -13.56 -13.92
C TRP A 242 4.40 -12.61 -14.26
N ARG A 243 5.51 -12.73 -13.52
CA ARG A 243 6.82 -12.14 -13.89
C ARG A 243 7.91 -13.20 -14.10
N SER A 244 7.61 -14.50 -13.88
CA SER A 244 8.36 -15.62 -14.45
C SER A 244 7.54 -16.15 -15.63
N GLY A 245 8.06 -16.01 -16.85
CA GLY A 245 7.32 -16.35 -18.06
C GLY A 245 6.89 -17.82 -18.08
N SER A 246 5.59 -18.08 -18.20
CA SER A 246 5.07 -19.36 -18.67
C SER A 246 4.53 -19.17 -20.08
N GLY A 247 5.38 -19.48 -21.06
CA GLY A 247 4.97 -19.70 -22.44
C GLY A 247 4.04 -20.92 -22.53
N GLY A 248 3.16 -20.89 -23.53
CA GLY A 248 2.14 -21.90 -23.76
C GLY A 248 2.70 -23.31 -23.94
N SER A 249 1.85 -24.26 -23.56
CA SER A 249 1.97 -25.70 -23.77
C SER A 249 2.28 -26.04 -25.23
N GLY A 250 3.48 -26.55 -25.48
CA GLY A 250 3.86 -27.32 -26.66
C GLY A 250 4.62 -28.56 -26.18
N ASP A 251 4.11 -29.74 -26.53
CA ASP A 251 4.80 -31.01 -26.35
C ASP A 251 6.10 -30.99 -27.18
N GLY A 252 7.23 -30.96 -26.49
CA GLY A 252 8.56 -30.93 -27.07
C GLY A 252 9.56 -31.42 -26.04
N ASP A 253 10.09 -32.62 -26.30
CA ASP A 253 11.15 -33.27 -25.53
C ASP A 253 12.45 -32.45 -25.55
N GLY A 254 13.11 -32.34 -24.40
CA GLY A 254 14.47 -31.83 -24.25
C GLY A 254 14.64 -30.31 -24.08
N GLY A 255 15.03 -29.89 -22.88
CA GLY A 255 15.69 -28.61 -22.62
C GLY A 255 14.93 -27.69 -21.68
N VAL A 256 15.15 -27.83 -20.37
CA VAL A 256 14.71 -26.86 -19.36
C VAL A 256 15.44 -25.54 -19.60
N ALA A 257 14.82 -24.68 -20.40
CA ALA A 257 15.24 -23.30 -20.58
C ALA A 257 14.94 -22.53 -19.28
N ALA A 258 15.97 -22.33 -18.46
CA ALA A 258 16.00 -21.28 -17.46
C ALA A 258 15.74 -19.96 -18.19
N THR A 259 14.51 -19.47 -18.10
CA THR A 259 14.08 -18.22 -18.73
C THR A 259 14.73 -17.06 -17.99
N GLY A 260 15.72 -16.47 -18.64
CA GLY A 260 16.32 -15.20 -18.26
C GLY A 260 15.26 -14.11 -18.15
N GLY A 261 14.95 -13.74 -16.92
CA GLY A 261 14.37 -12.46 -16.54
C GLY A 261 15.26 -11.88 -15.46
N VAL A 262 15.77 -10.66 -15.69
CA VAL A 262 16.67 -9.94 -14.79
C VAL A 262 16.02 -9.80 -13.41
N ILE A 263 16.37 -10.66 -12.47
CA ILE A 263 16.01 -10.57 -11.06
C ILE A 263 17.29 -10.18 -10.32
N ASP A 264 17.36 -8.93 -9.85
CA ASP A 264 18.43 -8.50 -8.97
C ASP A 264 18.23 -9.18 -7.60
N HIS A 265 19.00 -10.24 -7.36
CA HIS A 265 18.92 -11.04 -6.15
C HIS A 265 19.33 -10.25 -4.90
N LEU A 266 20.12 -9.18 -5.04
CA LEU A 266 20.47 -8.29 -3.93
C LEU A 266 19.33 -7.31 -3.60
N VAL A 267 18.66 -6.78 -4.62
CA VAL A 267 17.46 -5.93 -4.44
C VAL A 267 16.30 -6.71 -3.82
N SER A 268 16.19 -8.02 -4.09
CA SER A 268 15.20 -8.90 -3.46
C SER A 268 15.37 -9.06 -1.93
N MET A 269 16.52 -8.66 -1.36
CA MET A 269 16.78 -8.68 0.09
C MET A 269 16.48 -7.36 0.80
N LYS A 270 16.41 -6.23 0.08
CA LYS A 270 16.02 -4.92 0.65
C LYS A 270 14.67 -4.96 1.39
N PRO A 271 13.62 -5.63 0.88
CA PRO A 271 12.36 -5.78 1.61
C PRO A 271 12.51 -6.62 2.90
N LYS A 272 13.39 -7.63 2.90
CA LYS A 272 13.64 -8.50 4.06
C LYS A 272 14.47 -7.79 5.15
N LEU A 273 15.37 -6.90 4.75
CA LEU A 273 16.17 -6.04 5.63
C LEU A 273 15.36 -4.89 6.25
N VAL A 274 14.36 -4.38 5.54
CA VAL A 274 13.53 -3.24 5.99
C VAL A 274 12.31 -3.69 6.79
N ALA A 275 11.80 -4.90 6.56
CA ALA A 275 10.76 -5.50 7.37
C ALA A 275 11.33 -5.88 8.75
N ARG A 276 11.17 -5.01 9.75
CA ARG A 276 11.50 -5.24 11.17
C ARG A 276 10.66 -6.32 11.85
N ASN A 277 10.24 -7.37 11.12
CA ASN A 277 9.61 -8.52 11.74
C ASN A 277 10.70 -9.53 12.08
N PRO A 278 10.99 -9.78 13.38
CA PRO A 278 11.94 -10.79 13.83
C PRO A 278 11.36 -12.20 13.66
N VAL A 279 10.94 -12.53 12.44
CA VAL A 279 10.49 -13.86 12.09
C VAL A 279 11.74 -14.71 11.97
N ALA A 280 11.81 -15.74 12.79
CA ALA A 280 12.83 -16.76 12.67
C ALA A 280 12.63 -17.51 11.35
N LEU A 281 13.65 -17.46 10.50
CA LEU A 281 13.61 -18.07 9.17
C LEU A 281 14.04 -19.52 9.23
N PHE A 282 15.10 -19.79 9.99
CA PHE A 282 15.61 -21.12 10.25
C PHE A 282 16.45 -21.12 11.54
N SER A 283 16.63 -22.30 12.11
CA SER A 283 17.66 -22.55 13.12
C SER A 283 18.73 -23.45 12.53
N VAL A 284 19.97 -23.23 12.93
CA VAL A 284 21.12 -24.04 12.50
C VAL A 284 21.89 -24.54 13.71
N ARG A 285 22.18 -25.83 13.73
CA ARG A 285 23.11 -26.42 14.71
C ARG A 285 24.49 -26.52 14.07
N SER A 286 25.47 -25.87 14.68
CA SER A 286 26.88 -25.92 14.27
C SER A 286 27.80 -25.71 15.46
N ALA A 287 29.00 -26.29 15.42
CA ALA A 287 30.00 -26.13 16.47
C ALA A 287 30.55 -24.69 16.57
N GLU A 288 30.41 -23.91 15.49
CA GLU A 288 30.86 -22.53 15.41
C GLU A 288 29.90 -21.65 14.61
N PRO A 289 29.86 -20.34 14.91
CA PRO A 289 29.13 -19.38 14.10
C PRO A 289 29.82 -19.20 12.74
N SER A 290 29.02 -19.14 11.67
CA SER A 290 29.49 -18.81 10.34
C SER A 290 28.46 -17.94 9.62
N TYR A 291 28.88 -17.25 8.57
CA TYR A 291 27.95 -16.61 7.66
C TYR A 291 27.28 -17.70 6.83
N TRP A 292 25.94 -17.65 6.74
CA TRP A 292 25.12 -18.64 6.07
C TRP A 292 24.82 -18.16 4.65
N ARG A 293 25.64 -18.57 3.69
CA ARG A 293 25.54 -18.18 2.28
C ARG A 293 24.35 -18.85 1.61
N LEU A 294 23.57 -18.07 0.86
CA LEU A 294 22.55 -18.57 -0.06
C LEU A 294 23.02 -18.60 -1.51
N ILE A 295 23.73 -17.55 -1.94
CA ILE A 295 24.16 -17.40 -3.33
C ILE A 295 25.43 -16.56 -3.42
N THR A 296 26.18 -16.80 -4.48
CA THR A 296 27.39 -16.06 -4.84
C THR A 296 27.16 -15.29 -6.13
N LEU A 297 27.52 -14.01 -6.17
CA LEU A 297 27.34 -13.12 -7.31
C LEU A 297 28.70 -12.62 -7.80
N ALA A 298 28.98 -12.76 -9.08
CA ALA A 298 30.29 -12.43 -9.66
C ALA A 298 30.21 -11.43 -10.81
N ASN A 299 29.16 -11.49 -11.64
CA ASN A 299 29.04 -10.56 -12.77
C ASN A 299 28.42 -9.25 -12.29
N PHE A 300 29.08 -8.12 -12.56
CA PHE A 300 28.60 -6.79 -12.20
C PHE A 300 28.41 -5.95 -13.46
N ASP A 301 27.17 -5.54 -13.74
CA ASP A 301 26.82 -4.78 -14.95
C ASP A 301 26.90 -3.25 -14.76
N GLY A 302 27.28 -2.78 -13.57
CA GLY A 302 27.40 -1.36 -13.23
C GLY A 302 26.25 -0.87 -12.35
N VAL A 303 25.16 -1.63 -12.28
CA VAL A 303 23.98 -1.33 -11.46
C VAL A 303 23.63 -2.50 -10.55
N SER A 304 23.70 -3.74 -11.05
CA SER A 304 23.29 -4.96 -10.37
C SER A 304 24.37 -6.04 -10.42
N TRP A 305 24.34 -6.95 -9.44
CA TRP A 305 25.18 -8.15 -9.45
C TRP A 305 24.35 -9.38 -9.83
N GLN A 306 24.98 -10.26 -10.61
CA GLN A 306 24.37 -11.46 -11.14
C GLN A 306 25.25 -12.68 -10.81
N PRO A 307 24.64 -13.85 -10.53
CA PRO A 307 25.40 -15.08 -10.41
C PRO A 307 26.03 -15.44 -11.77
N LEU A 308 27.09 -16.24 -11.74
CA LEU A 308 27.54 -16.92 -12.96
C LEU A 308 26.46 -17.88 -13.43
N ARG A 309 26.52 -18.32 -14.70
CA ARG A 309 25.59 -19.32 -15.21
C ARG A 309 25.65 -20.56 -14.32
N PHE A 310 24.52 -20.90 -13.71
CA PHE A 310 24.41 -22.07 -12.84
C PHE A 310 24.74 -23.33 -13.61
N ASN A 311 25.81 -24.01 -13.21
CA ASN A 311 26.19 -25.32 -13.75
C ASN A 311 25.92 -26.39 -12.70
N GLY A 312 24.64 -26.64 -12.42
CA GLY A 312 24.24 -27.55 -11.34
C GLY A 312 24.55 -29.00 -11.64
N THR A 313 25.34 -29.65 -10.78
CA THR A 313 25.49 -31.11 -10.73
C THR A 313 24.56 -31.68 -9.67
N ASP A 314 23.86 -32.78 -9.98
CA ASP A 314 23.02 -33.48 -9.00
C ASP A 314 23.90 -34.10 -7.90
N VAL A 315 23.38 -34.14 -6.69
CA VAL A 315 24.08 -34.69 -5.52
C VAL A 315 23.84 -36.19 -5.47
N ASP A 316 24.84 -37.02 -5.78
CA ASP A 316 24.74 -38.47 -5.58
C ASP A 316 24.92 -38.84 -4.09
N SER A 317 24.30 -39.94 -3.68
CA SER A 317 24.29 -40.50 -2.31
C SER A 317 25.67 -40.86 -1.72
N GLY A 318 26.76 -40.72 -2.49
CA GLY A 318 28.15 -40.90 -2.05
C GLY A 318 28.88 -39.59 -1.67
N GLY A 319 28.20 -38.44 -1.73
CA GLY A 319 28.82 -37.13 -1.64
C GLY A 319 29.41 -36.65 -2.97
N PHE A 320 29.80 -35.38 -3.04
CA PHE A 320 30.37 -34.80 -4.24
C PHE A 320 31.76 -35.40 -4.52
N SER A 321 32.03 -35.80 -5.77
CA SER A 321 33.42 -35.96 -6.21
C SER A 321 34.13 -34.63 -6.01
N GLU A 322 35.32 -34.65 -5.41
CA GLU A 322 36.17 -33.48 -5.16
C GLU A 322 36.08 -32.53 -6.36
N VAL A 323 35.55 -31.31 -6.13
CA VAL A 323 35.61 -30.25 -7.13
C VAL A 323 37.08 -30.08 -7.50
N ALA A 324 37.42 -30.48 -8.73
CA ALA A 324 38.77 -30.91 -9.11
C ALA A 324 39.86 -29.81 -9.13
N ASP A 325 39.60 -28.59 -8.64
CA ASP A 325 40.56 -27.47 -8.76
C ASP A 325 40.67 -26.56 -7.52
N VAL A 326 39.99 -26.86 -6.41
CA VAL A 326 40.18 -26.11 -5.15
C VAL A 326 40.54 -27.09 -4.03
N PRO A 327 41.82 -27.21 -3.64
CA PRO A 327 42.20 -28.08 -2.54
C PRO A 327 41.42 -27.66 -1.28
N PRO A 328 40.88 -28.61 -0.49
CA PRO A 328 40.14 -28.32 0.73
C PRO A 328 41.12 -27.84 1.81
N GLN A 329 41.63 -26.62 1.67
CA GLN A 329 42.48 -25.94 2.64
C GLN A 329 41.58 -25.22 3.63
N GLY A 330 40.85 -25.99 4.43
CA GLY A 330 39.91 -25.45 5.39
C GLY A 330 39.48 -26.48 6.41
N ARG A 331 38.95 -25.98 7.52
CA ARG A 331 38.38 -26.81 8.57
C ARG A 331 36.98 -27.25 8.15
N ARG A 332 36.69 -28.53 8.30
CA ARG A 332 35.36 -29.08 7.98
C ARG A 332 34.38 -28.79 9.11
N VAL A 333 33.22 -28.26 8.74
CA VAL A 333 32.17 -27.83 9.68
C VAL A 333 30.88 -28.51 9.29
N ALA A 334 30.35 -29.31 10.21
CA ALA A 334 29.02 -29.89 10.05
C ALA A 334 27.94 -28.88 10.50
N GLN A 335 26.90 -28.76 9.69
CA GLN A 335 25.73 -27.92 9.92
C GLN A 335 24.46 -28.74 9.74
N THR A 336 23.50 -28.57 10.64
CA THR A 336 22.15 -29.10 10.46
C THR A 336 21.17 -27.94 10.51
N PHE A 337 20.45 -27.71 9.42
CA PHE A 337 19.50 -26.62 9.28
C PHE A 337 18.07 -27.14 9.48
N THR A 338 17.25 -26.38 10.17
CA THR A 338 15.80 -26.61 10.28
C THR A 338 15.07 -25.36 9.83
N ILE A 339 14.37 -25.47 8.71
CA ILE A 339 13.66 -24.37 8.07
C ILE A 339 12.33 -24.11 8.78
N GLN A 340 12.05 -22.85 9.08
CA GLN A 340 10.83 -22.42 9.76
C GLN A 340 9.96 -21.58 8.81
N ALA A 341 10.54 -20.55 8.20
CA ALA A 341 9.84 -19.62 7.32
C ALA A 341 10.64 -19.20 6.08
N LEU A 342 11.85 -19.76 5.88
CA LEU A 342 12.61 -19.55 4.66
C LEU A 342 11.96 -20.31 3.49
N GLY A 343 11.59 -19.58 2.43
CA GLY A 343 11.06 -20.16 1.20
C GLY A 343 11.95 -19.89 -0.01
N GLY A 344 11.67 -20.57 -1.11
CA GLY A 344 12.45 -20.50 -2.36
C GLY A 344 13.25 -21.77 -2.58
N GLN A 345 14.20 -21.73 -3.50
CA GLN A 345 14.95 -22.92 -3.93
C GLN A 345 16.37 -23.00 -3.39
N LEU A 346 16.89 -21.91 -2.81
CA LEU A 346 18.29 -21.84 -2.36
C LEU A 346 18.42 -22.31 -0.92
N LEU A 347 19.40 -23.18 -0.67
CA LEU A 347 19.70 -23.71 0.65
C LEU A 347 20.83 -22.91 1.31
N PRO A 348 20.64 -22.38 2.54
CA PRO A 348 21.74 -21.77 3.28
C PRO A 348 22.80 -22.80 3.68
N ALA A 349 24.07 -22.44 3.55
CA ALA A 349 25.20 -23.23 4.04
C ALA A 349 26.37 -22.32 4.44
N ALA A 350 27.30 -22.81 5.25
CA ALA A 350 28.56 -22.08 5.46
C ALA A 350 29.40 -22.09 4.16
N PRO A 351 30.50 -21.31 4.11
CA PRO A 351 31.34 -21.24 2.94
C PRO A 351 31.79 -22.62 2.43
N GLN A 352 31.61 -22.85 1.13
CA GLN A 352 32.07 -24.03 0.37
C GLN A 352 31.51 -25.38 0.90
N PRO A 353 30.28 -25.74 0.55
CA PRO A 353 29.75 -27.09 0.78
C PRO A 353 30.65 -28.15 0.13
N VAL A 354 31.09 -29.14 0.92
CA VAL A 354 31.98 -30.23 0.47
C VAL A 354 31.34 -31.61 0.56
N ALA A 355 30.31 -31.78 1.40
CA ALA A 355 29.53 -33.01 1.45
C ALA A 355 28.13 -32.72 1.99
N ILE A 356 27.18 -33.54 1.55
CA ILE A 356 25.81 -33.56 2.07
C ILE A 356 25.56 -34.99 2.55
N PRO A 357 25.53 -35.25 3.87
CA PRO A 357 25.31 -36.60 4.41
C PRO A 357 23.93 -37.14 4.01
N SER A 358 23.88 -38.33 3.43
CA SER A 358 22.79 -38.86 2.58
C SER A 358 21.54 -39.43 3.28
N ASP A 359 21.17 -38.98 4.48
CA ASP A 359 20.12 -39.64 5.29
C ASP A 359 18.66 -39.13 5.09
N GLU A 360 18.36 -38.19 4.17
CA GLU A 360 17.03 -37.54 4.04
C GLU A 360 16.56 -37.31 2.59
N ASP A 361 15.24 -37.32 2.35
CA ASP A 361 14.59 -37.20 1.02
C ASP A 361 14.89 -35.88 0.26
N VAL A 362 15.44 -34.87 0.94
CA VAL A 362 15.80 -33.55 0.36
C VAL A 362 16.94 -33.66 -0.66
N TYR A 363 17.72 -34.74 -0.62
CA TYR A 363 18.97 -34.86 -1.36
C TYR A 363 18.80 -35.24 -2.84
N ASP A 364 17.83 -36.09 -3.16
CA ASP A 364 17.51 -36.47 -4.55
C ASP A 364 17.00 -35.27 -5.36
N GLU A 365 16.58 -34.19 -4.69
CA GLU A 365 16.12 -32.95 -5.30
C GLU A 365 17.16 -31.81 -5.24
N THR A 366 18.38 -32.03 -4.75
CA THR A 366 19.39 -30.97 -4.57
C THR A 366 20.44 -30.98 -5.69
N ARG A 367 20.75 -29.77 -6.19
CA ARG A 367 21.84 -29.47 -7.12
C ARG A 367 22.86 -28.56 -6.46
N VAL A 368 24.13 -28.79 -6.74
CA VAL A 368 25.22 -27.88 -6.35
C VAL A 368 25.84 -27.26 -7.59
N ASP A 369 26.22 -25.99 -7.51
CA ASP A 369 27.17 -25.43 -8.47
C ASP A 369 28.59 -25.64 -7.94
N PRO A 370 29.43 -26.48 -8.59
CA PRO A 370 30.79 -26.75 -8.13
C PRO A 370 31.70 -25.52 -8.21
N THR A 371 31.38 -24.54 -9.06
CA THR A 371 32.19 -23.33 -9.27
C THR A 371 31.84 -22.25 -8.26
N SER A 372 30.54 -21.99 -8.08
CA SER A 372 30.06 -20.90 -7.22
C SER A 372 29.72 -21.33 -5.79
N GLY A 373 29.58 -22.65 -5.56
CA GLY A 373 29.46 -23.27 -4.25
C GLY A 373 28.14 -22.99 -3.53
N TYR A 374 27.05 -22.74 -4.27
CA TYR A 374 25.70 -22.63 -3.70
C TYR A 374 24.84 -23.85 -4.04
N LEU A 375 23.85 -24.09 -3.18
CA LEU A 375 22.96 -25.25 -3.21
C LEU A 375 21.55 -24.83 -3.63
N GLN A 376 20.94 -25.58 -4.54
CA GLN A 376 19.62 -25.31 -5.10
C GLN A 376 18.75 -26.57 -5.14
N LEU A 377 17.49 -26.46 -4.75
CA LEU A 377 16.47 -27.51 -4.89
C LEU A 377 15.73 -27.42 -6.24
N TYR A 378 15.31 -28.58 -6.78
CA TYR A 378 14.32 -28.63 -7.86
C TYR A 378 12.95 -28.15 -7.37
N GLY A 379 12.56 -28.55 -6.15
CA GLY A 379 11.36 -28.10 -5.44
C GLY A 379 11.52 -26.73 -4.77
N ASN A 380 10.68 -26.44 -3.78
CA ASN A 380 10.80 -25.26 -2.92
C ASN A 380 10.96 -25.69 -1.47
N LEU A 381 11.76 -24.93 -0.71
CA LEU A 381 11.83 -25.00 0.73
C LEU A 381 10.46 -24.75 1.38
N GLY A 382 10.12 -25.61 2.34
CA GLY A 382 8.92 -25.49 3.17
C GLY A 382 9.26 -25.43 4.66
N PRO A 383 8.33 -24.94 5.50
CA PRO A 383 8.44 -25.06 6.94
C PRO A 383 8.57 -26.53 7.37
N GLY A 384 9.54 -26.82 8.24
CA GLY A 384 9.82 -28.16 8.76
C GLY A 384 10.88 -28.93 7.97
N THR A 385 11.34 -28.44 6.81
CA THR A 385 12.45 -29.05 6.08
C THR A 385 13.72 -29.03 6.94
N THR A 386 14.30 -30.19 7.16
CA THR A 386 15.61 -30.36 7.81
C THR A 386 16.59 -30.91 6.76
N TYR A 387 17.85 -30.52 6.87
CA TYR A 387 18.94 -31.08 6.06
C TYR A 387 20.28 -30.82 6.73
N SER A 388 21.29 -31.62 6.40
CA SER A 388 22.65 -31.46 6.89
C SER A 388 23.64 -31.19 5.77
N VAL A 389 24.61 -30.33 6.03
CA VAL A 389 25.69 -29.98 5.09
C VAL A 389 27.01 -29.96 5.85
N VAL A 390 28.05 -30.50 5.23
CA VAL A 390 29.44 -30.33 5.66
C VAL A 390 30.08 -29.33 4.73
N SER A 391 30.59 -28.24 5.28
CA SER A 391 31.23 -27.15 4.55
C SER A 391 32.70 -27.02 4.95
N SER A 392 33.54 -26.48 4.05
CA SER A 392 34.94 -26.19 4.30
C SER A 392 35.15 -24.70 4.55
N VAL A 393 35.35 -24.34 5.81
CA VAL A 393 35.58 -22.94 6.21
C VAL A 393 37.09 -22.66 6.22
N PRO A 394 37.56 -21.55 5.63
CA PRO A 394 38.98 -21.20 5.63
C PRO A 394 39.54 -21.13 7.07
N ASP A 395 40.60 -21.90 7.34
CA ASP A 395 41.31 -21.91 8.63
C ASP A 395 42.65 -21.19 8.47
N VAL A 396 42.60 -19.86 8.40
CA VAL A 396 43.73 -19.01 8.01
C VAL A 396 43.97 -17.94 9.06
N GLY A 397 45.24 -17.69 9.37
CA GLY A 397 45.63 -16.61 10.29
C GLY A 397 46.02 -15.32 9.56
N TYR A 398 45.87 -14.16 10.22
CA TYR A 398 46.26 -12.85 9.67
C TYR A 398 47.69 -12.85 9.09
N ASN A 399 48.67 -13.36 9.84
CA ASN A 399 50.07 -13.39 9.41
C ASN A 399 50.32 -14.32 8.21
N GLN A 400 49.48 -15.33 8.01
CA GLN A 400 49.57 -16.22 6.84
C GLN A 400 49.05 -15.48 5.61
N LEU A 401 47.84 -14.93 5.66
CA LEU A 401 47.25 -14.15 4.58
C LEU A 401 48.13 -12.95 4.17
N ARG A 402 48.78 -12.29 5.13
CA ARG A 402 49.67 -11.15 4.86
C ARG A 402 50.91 -11.53 4.03
N ARG A 403 51.36 -12.79 4.13
CA ARG A 403 52.54 -13.30 3.40
C ARG A 403 52.17 -13.95 2.06
N GLU A 404 50.90 -14.22 1.83
CA GLU A 404 50.45 -14.89 0.61
C GLU A 404 50.63 -14.00 -0.61
N ARG A 405 51.01 -14.64 -1.72
CA ARG A 405 51.13 -13.98 -3.02
C ARG A 405 49.84 -14.17 -3.79
N PHE A 406 49.34 -13.08 -4.35
CA PHE A 406 48.21 -13.12 -5.28
C PHE A 406 48.66 -13.58 -6.67
N PHE A 407 47.71 -14.04 -7.49
CA PHE A 407 47.99 -14.39 -8.88
C PHE A 407 48.47 -13.17 -9.66
N ALA A 408 49.36 -13.40 -10.63
CA ALA A 408 49.78 -12.37 -11.58
C ALA A 408 48.64 -11.95 -12.52
N HIS A 409 47.64 -12.81 -12.71
CA HIS A 409 46.44 -12.54 -13.49
C HIS A 409 45.20 -12.93 -12.67
N PRO A 410 44.19 -12.04 -12.54
CA PRO A 410 42.94 -12.37 -11.88
C PRO A 410 42.21 -13.50 -12.61
N LEU A 411 41.37 -14.26 -11.90
CA LEU A 411 40.36 -15.11 -12.51
C LEU A 411 39.42 -14.24 -13.37
N GLU A 412 39.35 -14.54 -14.68
CA GLU A 412 38.67 -13.73 -15.71
C GLU A 412 37.23 -13.40 -15.29
N ASP A 413 36.41 -14.43 -15.02
CA ASP A 413 34.99 -14.32 -14.61
C ASP A 413 34.74 -13.56 -13.29
N TYR A 414 35.78 -13.31 -12.48
CA TYR A 414 35.68 -12.66 -11.17
C TYR A 414 36.38 -11.29 -11.11
N SER A 415 36.85 -10.78 -12.24
CA SER A 415 37.60 -9.51 -12.33
C SER A 415 37.02 -8.52 -13.31
N GLU A 416 36.05 -8.93 -14.14
CA GLU A 416 35.40 -8.07 -15.11
C GLU A 416 34.72 -6.86 -14.46
N LEU A 417 34.85 -5.71 -15.13
CA LEU A 417 34.17 -4.47 -14.82
C LEU A 417 33.48 -3.94 -16.08
N PRO A 418 32.27 -3.38 -15.95
CA PRO A 418 31.48 -2.94 -17.09
C PRO A 418 32.11 -1.70 -17.75
N PRO A 419 31.97 -1.54 -19.07
CA PRO A 419 32.61 -0.45 -19.82
C PRO A 419 32.03 0.93 -19.49
N ASP A 420 30.78 1.01 -19.04
CA ASP A 420 30.08 2.27 -18.73
C ASP A 420 30.44 2.86 -17.35
N LEU A 421 31.21 2.13 -16.55
CA LEU A 421 31.69 2.59 -15.24
C LEU A 421 32.92 3.49 -15.42
N ASP A 422 33.01 4.57 -14.63
CA ASP A 422 34.23 5.39 -14.56
C ASP A 422 35.33 4.67 -13.76
N VAL A 423 35.82 3.56 -14.32
CA VAL A 423 36.80 2.66 -13.71
C VAL A 423 38.06 3.42 -13.33
N GLU A 424 38.46 4.40 -14.13
CA GLU A 424 39.68 5.17 -13.90
C GLU A 424 39.55 6.11 -12.70
N ARG A 425 38.37 6.72 -12.48
CA ARG A 425 38.11 7.47 -11.25
C ARG A 425 38.07 6.58 -10.02
N ILE A 426 37.45 5.40 -10.11
CA ILE A 426 37.38 4.45 -8.98
C ILE A 426 38.76 3.88 -8.67
N ARG A 427 39.57 3.55 -9.67
CA ARG A 427 40.95 3.12 -9.53
C ARG A 427 41.80 4.15 -8.80
N ARG A 428 41.65 5.44 -9.12
CA ARG A 428 42.33 6.51 -8.38
C ARG A 428 41.90 6.60 -6.92
N ILE A 429 40.63 6.37 -6.63
CA ILE A 429 40.13 6.33 -5.24
C ILE A 429 40.77 5.14 -4.51
N ALA A 430 40.77 3.96 -5.12
CA ALA A 430 41.38 2.75 -4.56
C ALA A 430 42.87 2.98 -4.28
N ALA A 431 43.64 3.44 -5.28
CA ALA A 431 45.07 3.70 -5.16
C ALA A 431 45.40 4.71 -4.04
N ASN A 432 44.61 5.78 -3.91
CA ASN A 432 44.76 6.77 -2.85
C ASN A 432 44.42 6.21 -1.46
N TRP A 433 43.41 5.35 -1.37
CA TRP A 433 43.03 4.73 -0.09
C TRP A 433 44.03 3.68 0.38
N THR A 434 44.73 3.04 -0.56
CA THR A 434 45.75 2.03 -0.31
C THR A 434 47.18 2.59 -0.33
N GLU A 435 47.35 3.91 -0.35
CA GLU A 435 48.67 4.53 -0.30
C GLU A 435 49.38 4.15 1.02
N GLY A 436 50.61 3.64 0.92
CA GLY A 436 51.39 3.18 2.07
C GLY A 436 51.08 1.75 2.54
N ALA A 437 50.22 1.00 1.84
CA ALA A 437 50.02 -0.43 2.11
C ALA A 437 51.14 -1.27 1.47
N ASP A 438 51.85 -2.05 2.30
CA ASP A 438 53.01 -2.84 1.87
C ASP A 438 52.66 -4.18 1.22
N THR A 439 51.50 -4.74 1.56
CA THR A 439 51.06 -6.06 1.10
C THR A 439 49.65 -6.03 0.50
N PRO A 440 49.29 -6.99 -0.35
CA PRO A 440 47.93 -7.11 -0.87
C PRO A 440 46.84 -7.21 0.21
N LEU A 441 47.11 -7.91 1.33
CA LEU A 441 46.19 -7.91 2.46
C LEU A 441 46.06 -6.51 3.06
N ASP A 442 47.18 -5.78 3.26
CA ASP A 442 47.15 -4.41 3.79
C ASP A 442 46.36 -3.46 2.87
N GLN A 443 46.40 -3.67 1.55
CA GLN A 443 45.57 -2.92 0.58
C GLN A 443 44.07 -3.21 0.78
N LEU A 444 43.68 -4.47 0.88
CA LEU A 444 42.28 -4.87 1.09
C LEU A 444 41.76 -4.39 2.44
N LEU A 445 42.57 -4.47 3.50
CA LEU A 445 42.22 -3.94 4.83
C LEU A 445 42.07 -2.42 4.81
N ALA A 446 42.95 -1.70 4.12
CA ALA A 446 42.79 -0.26 3.94
C ALA A 446 41.46 0.09 3.26
N LEU A 447 41.03 -0.66 2.23
CA LEU A 447 39.71 -0.48 1.62
C LEU A 447 38.58 -0.78 2.61
N GLN A 448 38.66 -1.88 3.35
CA GLN A 448 37.68 -2.26 4.37
C GLN A 448 37.53 -1.16 5.42
N ASP A 449 38.62 -0.71 6.01
CA ASP A 449 38.63 0.26 7.11
C ASP A 449 38.11 1.63 6.65
N ARG A 450 38.44 2.05 5.43
CA ARG A 450 37.91 3.29 4.84
C ARG A 450 36.40 3.23 4.67
N LEU A 451 35.86 2.10 4.22
CA LEU A 451 34.43 1.88 4.07
C LEU A 451 33.73 1.78 5.43
N ARG A 452 34.35 1.12 6.42
CA ARG A 452 33.82 1.06 7.79
C ARG A 452 33.78 2.44 8.48
N GLY A 453 34.50 3.43 7.97
CA GLY A 453 34.39 4.83 8.40
C GLY A 453 33.15 5.58 7.87
N PHE A 454 32.34 4.96 7.01
CA PHE A 454 31.10 5.55 6.48
C PHE A 454 29.91 5.20 7.38
N ARG A 455 28.72 5.73 7.06
CA ARG A 455 27.51 5.51 7.87
C ARG A 455 26.65 4.36 7.32
N TYR A 456 26.18 3.48 8.20
CA TYR A 456 25.15 2.50 7.84
C TYR A 456 23.75 3.13 7.92
N ASN A 457 22.96 3.03 6.85
CA ASN A 457 21.59 3.51 6.77
C ASN A 457 20.78 2.71 5.73
N LEU A 458 19.66 2.14 6.17
CA LEU A 458 18.71 1.37 5.34
C LEU A 458 17.80 2.25 4.46
N TYR A 459 17.76 3.56 4.69
CA TYR A 459 16.81 4.50 4.06
C TYR A 459 17.46 5.45 3.05
N VAL A 460 18.64 5.11 2.52
CA VAL A 460 19.34 5.94 1.53
C VAL A 460 18.54 6.02 0.22
N GLU A 461 18.47 7.21 -0.39
CA GLU A 461 17.86 7.41 -1.70
C GLU A 461 18.68 6.69 -2.80
N ASP A 462 18.28 5.48 -3.17
CA ASP A 462 18.85 4.77 -4.32
C ASP A 462 18.40 5.43 -5.62
N LYS A 463 19.17 6.42 -6.10
CA LYS A 463 19.08 6.88 -7.48
C LYS A 463 19.97 5.98 -8.33
N ALA A 464 19.36 4.99 -8.99
CA ALA A 464 20.03 4.21 -10.03
C ALA A 464 20.59 5.19 -11.08
N SER A 465 21.90 5.32 -11.10
CA SER A 465 22.65 6.14 -12.04
C SER A 465 23.98 5.44 -12.27
N SER A 466 24.55 5.50 -13.48
CA SER A 466 25.87 4.95 -13.78
C SER A 466 26.99 5.47 -12.85
N ASP A 467 26.81 6.65 -12.24
CA ASP A 467 27.73 7.26 -11.26
C ASP A 467 27.39 6.96 -9.79
N TYR A 468 26.48 6.02 -9.52
CA TYR A 468 26.02 5.74 -8.15
C TYR A 468 27.16 5.34 -7.22
N LEU A 469 28.01 4.41 -7.66
CA LEU A 469 29.13 3.92 -6.86
C LEU A 469 30.13 5.04 -6.56
N THR A 470 30.49 5.86 -7.55
CA THR A 470 31.43 6.95 -7.32
C THR A 470 30.86 8.03 -6.40
N ARG A 471 29.55 8.28 -6.48
CA ARG A 471 28.86 9.18 -5.54
C ARG A 471 28.85 8.63 -4.12
N PHE A 472 28.60 7.33 -3.95
CA PHE A 472 28.71 6.66 -2.66
C PHE A 472 30.11 6.83 -2.05
N LEU A 473 31.16 6.55 -2.83
CA LEU A 473 32.56 6.66 -2.41
C LEU A 473 33.01 8.09 -2.08
N THR A 474 32.51 9.09 -2.80
CA THR A 474 33.05 10.47 -2.73
C THR A 474 32.15 11.50 -2.04
N ARG A 475 30.84 11.31 -2.03
CA ARG A 475 29.87 12.30 -1.55
C ARG A 475 28.94 11.75 -0.48
N THR A 476 28.18 10.69 -0.79
CA THR A 476 27.11 10.20 0.09
C THR A 476 27.68 9.57 1.35
N ARG A 477 28.65 8.64 1.20
CA ARG A 477 29.31 7.92 2.32
C ARG A 477 28.33 7.37 3.36
N GLU A 478 27.17 6.93 2.89
CA GLU A 478 26.08 6.41 3.69
C GLU A 478 25.33 5.37 2.86
N GLY A 479 25.09 4.18 3.43
CA GLY A 479 24.56 3.04 2.68
C GLY A 479 24.18 1.84 3.52
N TYR A 480 23.76 0.75 2.88
CA TYR A 480 23.50 -0.54 3.55
C TYR A 480 24.42 -1.64 2.98
N CYS A 481 24.36 -2.86 3.54
CA CYS A 481 25.35 -3.92 3.32
C CYS A 481 25.68 -4.18 1.84
N GLN A 482 24.68 -4.17 0.94
CA GLN A 482 24.88 -4.32 -0.50
C GLN A 482 25.80 -3.24 -1.10
N GLN A 483 25.62 -1.98 -0.72
CA GLN A 483 26.41 -0.86 -1.23
C GLN A 483 27.86 -0.97 -0.74
N PHE A 484 28.05 -1.35 0.52
CA PHE A 484 29.36 -1.59 1.12
C PHE A 484 30.10 -2.75 0.46
N ALA A 485 29.43 -3.90 0.31
CA ALA A 485 30.00 -5.08 -0.34
C ALA A 485 30.34 -4.81 -1.81
N THR A 486 29.45 -4.13 -2.53
CA THR A 486 29.69 -3.72 -3.93
C THR A 486 30.87 -2.77 -4.04
N ALA A 487 30.94 -1.75 -3.17
CA ALA A 487 32.01 -0.77 -3.21
C ALA A 487 33.37 -1.40 -2.94
N PHE A 488 33.45 -2.27 -1.93
CA PHE A 488 34.67 -3.02 -1.65
C PHE A 488 35.08 -3.89 -2.84
N ALA A 489 34.16 -4.71 -3.36
CA ALA A 489 34.44 -5.64 -4.45
C ALA A 489 34.93 -4.91 -5.70
N VAL A 490 34.27 -3.81 -6.09
CA VAL A 490 34.66 -3.04 -7.28
C VAL A 490 35.99 -2.31 -7.06
N LEU A 491 36.22 -1.69 -5.89
CA LEU A 491 37.51 -1.07 -5.57
C LEU A 491 38.65 -2.10 -5.67
N ALA A 492 38.46 -3.28 -5.08
CA ALA A 492 39.44 -4.37 -5.13
C ALA A 492 39.66 -4.87 -6.57
N ARG A 493 38.62 -5.01 -7.41
CA ARG A 493 38.77 -5.33 -8.84
C ARG A 493 39.61 -4.29 -9.59
N THR A 494 39.45 -3.00 -9.28
CA THR A 494 40.28 -1.96 -9.93
C THR A 494 41.78 -2.06 -9.60
N LEU A 495 42.12 -2.72 -8.50
CA LEU A 495 43.49 -3.03 -8.09
C LEU A 495 43.99 -4.39 -8.62
N GLY A 496 43.16 -5.13 -9.36
CA GLY A 496 43.52 -6.44 -9.93
C GLY A 496 43.22 -7.63 -9.02
N PHE A 497 42.32 -7.50 -8.04
CA PHE A 497 41.87 -8.63 -7.23
C PHE A 497 40.63 -9.30 -7.84
N SER A 498 40.59 -10.64 -7.81
CA SER A 498 39.38 -11.40 -8.12
C SER A 498 38.43 -11.35 -6.94
N THR A 499 37.23 -10.84 -7.17
CA THR A 499 36.22 -10.67 -6.11
C THR A 499 34.87 -11.24 -6.50
N ARG A 500 34.06 -11.54 -5.50
CA ARG A 500 32.63 -11.84 -5.63
C ARG A 500 31.86 -11.29 -4.45
N VAL A 501 30.55 -11.12 -4.60
CA VAL A 501 29.65 -10.71 -3.53
C VAL A 501 28.80 -11.90 -3.14
N SER A 502 28.90 -12.32 -1.89
CA SER A 502 28.06 -13.37 -1.31
C SER A 502 26.84 -12.74 -0.65
N VAL A 503 25.71 -13.44 -0.74
CA VAL A 503 24.45 -13.01 -0.12
C VAL A 503 23.86 -14.16 0.67
N GLY A 504 23.34 -13.85 1.86
CA GLY A 504 22.85 -14.86 2.79
C GLY A 504 22.45 -14.22 4.12
N PHE A 505 22.92 -14.82 5.22
CA PHE A 505 22.62 -14.37 6.57
C PHE A 505 23.88 -14.32 7.45
N LEU A 506 23.89 -13.40 8.41
CA LEU A 506 24.81 -13.40 9.55
C LEU A 506 24.59 -14.65 10.42
N PRO A 507 25.52 -14.98 11.34
CA PRO A 507 25.45 -16.20 12.15
C PRO A 507 24.15 -16.37 12.95
N GLY A 508 23.48 -15.26 13.29
CA GLY A 508 22.30 -15.25 14.15
C GLY A 508 22.67 -15.38 15.63
N SER A 509 21.65 -15.39 16.48
CA SER A 509 21.85 -15.44 17.94
C SER A 509 21.89 -16.89 18.44
N PRO A 510 22.87 -17.27 19.28
CA PRO A 510 22.89 -18.59 19.91
C PRO A 510 21.70 -18.77 20.86
N SER A 511 21.17 -19.98 20.92
CA SER A 511 20.09 -20.35 21.81
C SER A 511 20.56 -20.32 23.27
N PRO A 512 19.80 -19.73 24.21
CA PRO A 512 20.17 -19.71 25.62
C PRO A 512 20.37 -21.10 26.24
N SER A 513 19.73 -22.13 25.67
CA SER A 513 19.79 -23.52 26.15
C SER A 513 20.85 -24.38 25.45
N ASP A 514 21.32 -23.97 24.28
CA ASP A 514 22.29 -24.72 23.47
C ASP A 514 23.17 -23.74 22.68
N PRO A 515 24.44 -23.51 23.09
CA PRO A 515 25.33 -22.57 22.42
C PRO A 515 25.75 -23.03 21.02
N THR A 516 25.44 -24.26 20.62
CA THR A 516 25.69 -24.78 19.28
C THR A 516 24.49 -24.60 18.35
N GLN A 517 23.35 -24.12 18.85
CA GLN A 517 22.15 -23.87 18.06
C GLN A 517 21.95 -22.37 17.88
N PHE A 518 21.97 -21.89 16.64
CA PHE A 518 21.76 -20.49 16.29
C PHE A 518 20.37 -20.30 15.70
N THR A 519 19.68 -19.23 16.10
CA THR A 519 18.43 -18.78 15.51
C THR A 519 18.70 -17.63 14.58
N VAL A 520 18.31 -17.77 13.31
CA VAL A 520 18.56 -16.77 12.26
C VAL A 520 17.24 -16.12 11.87
N LEU A 521 17.20 -14.80 12.01
CA LEU A 521 16.04 -13.95 11.75
C LEU A 521 16.12 -13.32 10.35
N GLY A 522 15.00 -12.80 9.86
CA GLY A 522 14.98 -12.00 8.63
C GLY A 522 15.90 -10.77 8.67
N THR A 523 16.11 -10.20 9.86
CA THR A 523 17.00 -9.05 10.10
C THR A 523 18.49 -9.38 9.97
N ASP A 524 18.83 -10.67 9.96
CA ASP A 524 20.19 -11.15 9.83
C ASP A 524 20.60 -11.31 8.36
N ALA A 525 19.69 -11.03 7.42
CA ALA A 525 20.03 -11.00 6.00
C ALA A 525 21.22 -10.07 5.76
N HIS A 526 22.17 -10.48 4.94
CA HIS A 526 23.43 -9.75 4.79
C HIS A 526 24.13 -10.04 3.46
N ALA A 527 24.95 -9.09 3.03
CA ALA A 527 25.78 -9.19 1.84
C ALA A 527 27.22 -8.81 2.21
N TRP A 528 28.18 -9.63 1.78
CA TRP A 528 29.59 -9.43 2.07
C TRP A 528 30.45 -9.75 0.84
N PRO A 529 31.58 -9.06 0.64
CA PRO A 529 32.52 -9.38 -0.41
C PRO A 529 33.47 -10.52 -0.02
N GLU A 530 33.91 -11.26 -1.02
CA GLU A 530 34.98 -12.26 -0.90
C GLU A 530 36.05 -12.00 -1.95
N VAL A 531 37.30 -12.22 -1.57
CA VAL A 531 38.49 -12.07 -2.43
C VAL A 531 39.20 -13.40 -2.53
N TYR A 532 39.63 -13.77 -3.73
CA TYR A 532 40.33 -15.02 -3.96
C TYR A 532 41.84 -14.88 -3.68
N PHE A 533 42.33 -15.67 -2.73
CA PHE A 533 43.75 -15.88 -2.42
C PHE A 533 44.19 -17.22 -2.99
N ARG A 534 45.45 -17.31 -3.43
CA ARG A 534 45.97 -18.48 -4.15
C ARG A 534 46.00 -19.75 -3.29
N ASP A 535 46.52 -19.63 -2.07
CA ASP A 535 46.71 -20.77 -1.19
C ASP A 535 45.50 -20.95 -0.26
N SER A 536 44.86 -19.84 0.11
CA SER A 536 43.75 -19.80 1.06
C SER A 536 42.34 -19.79 0.44
N GLY A 537 42.22 -19.71 -0.88
CA GLY A 537 40.93 -19.70 -1.57
C GLY A 537 40.12 -18.42 -1.33
N TRP A 538 38.78 -18.54 -1.29
CA TRP A 538 37.89 -17.39 -1.11
C TRP A 538 37.85 -16.92 0.35
N ILE A 539 38.35 -15.71 0.60
CA ILE A 539 38.41 -15.06 1.91
C ILE A 539 37.36 -13.96 2.01
N ALA A 540 36.54 -13.99 3.06
CA ALA A 540 35.50 -12.99 3.30
C ALA A 540 36.07 -11.73 3.96
N PHE A 541 35.53 -10.57 3.58
CA PHE A 541 35.81 -9.28 4.20
C PHE A 541 34.50 -8.67 4.68
N GLU A 542 34.55 -7.78 5.68
CA GLU A 542 33.38 -7.12 6.23
C GLU A 542 33.51 -5.58 6.22
N PRO A 543 33.23 -4.94 5.08
CA PRO A 543 33.29 -3.48 4.95
C PRO A 543 32.09 -2.77 5.58
N THR A 544 31.05 -3.47 6.05
CA THR A 544 29.81 -2.87 6.55
C THR A 544 29.95 -2.46 8.02
N PRO A 545 29.80 -1.17 8.37
CA PRO A 545 29.86 -0.72 9.77
C PRO A 545 28.47 -0.79 10.42
N ARG A 546 28.04 -1.97 10.87
CA ARG A 546 26.77 -2.09 11.61
C ARG A 546 26.93 -1.62 13.07
N ASP A 547 26.04 -0.73 13.50
CA ASP A 547 26.04 -0.18 14.87
C ASP A 547 25.62 -1.21 15.94
N ASP A 548 24.96 -2.30 15.55
CA ASP A 548 24.54 -3.39 16.45
C ASP A 548 25.66 -4.38 16.79
N GLY A 549 26.80 -4.30 16.11
CA GLY A 549 27.94 -5.18 16.33
C GLY A 549 27.74 -6.61 15.81
N GLU A 550 26.70 -6.89 15.02
CA GLU A 550 26.41 -8.24 14.49
C GLU A 550 27.29 -8.58 13.26
N ALA A 551 27.70 -7.57 12.47
CA ALA A 551 28.64 -7.74 11.35
C ALA A 551 30.08 -7.39 11.78
N LEU A 552 30.71 -8.33 12.48
CA LEU A 552 32.12 -8.23 12.87
C LEU A 552 33.05 -8.69 11.74
N PRO A 553 34.17 -7.98 11.50
CA PRO A 553 35.23 -8.48 10.63
C PRO A 553 35.72 -9.86 11.07
N PRO A 554 36.00 -10.77 10.12
CA PRO A 554 36.60 -12.05 10.46
C PRO A 554 37.96 -11.83 11.15
N ALA A 555 38.29 -12.67 12.14
CA ALA A 555 39.51 -12.52 12.95
C ALA A 555 40.81 -12.49 12.13
N TYR A 556 40.85 -13.12 10.95
CA TYR A 556 41.99 -13.11 10.04
C TYR A 556 42.16 -11.79 9.26
N THR A 557 41.20 -10.87 9.37
CA THR A 557 41.28 -9.50 8.84
C THR A 557 41.67 -8.47 9.89
N GLU A 558 41.94 -8.90 11.13
CA GLU A 558 42.39 -8.01 12.20
C GLU A 558 43.85 -8.30 12.58
N PRO A 559 44.71 -7.28 12.69
CA PRO A 559 46.07 -7.47 13.18
C PRO A 559 46.04 -8.03 14.61
N PRO A 560 46.85 -9.06 14.93
CA PRO A 560 46.98 -9.52 16.30
C PRO A 560 47.54 -8.39 17.16
N ILE A 561 46.90 -8.15 18.31
CA ILE A 561 47.38 -7.16 19.29
C ILE A 561 48.79 -7.57 19.74
N PRO A 562 49.82 -6.69 19.62
CA PRO A 562 51.16 -7.01 20.10
C PRO A 562 51.11 -7.30 21.60
N THR A 563 51.46 -8.53 21.99
CA THR A 563 51.61 -8.93 23.40
C THR A 563 52.99 -8.59 23.98
N ASP A 564 53.77 -7.74 23.30
CA ASP A 564 55.06 -7.26 23.77
C ASP A 564 54.86 -6.29 24.96
N GLY A 565 54.72 -6.87 26.14
CA GLY A 565 54.60 -6.13 27.41
C GLY A 565 53.92 -6.85 28.57
N ILE A 566 53.34 -8.03 28.39
CA ILE A 566 52.67 -8.78 29.49
C ILE A 566 53.46 -10.02 29.94
N ALA A 567 54.76 -10.10 29.60
CA ALA A 567 55.65 -11.16 30.04
C ALA A 567 56.15 -11.02 31.51
N GLY A 568 55.45 -10.24 32.34
CA GLY A 568 55.86 -9.96 33.73
C GLY A 568 54.99 -10.58 34.82
N LEU A 569 53.81 -11.15 34.53
CA LEU A 569 52.86 -11.55 35.57
C LEU A 569 52.09 -12.84 35.23
N THR A 570 52.77 -13.96 35.00
CA THR A 570 52.22 -15.31 35.28
C THR A 570 53.36 -16.34 35.34
N GLY A 571 53.95 -16.51 36.52
CA GLY A 571 54.68 -17.72 36.84
C GLY A 571 53.69 -18.86 37.10
N GLY A 572 53.76 -19.93 36.31
CA GLY A 572 53.03 -21.18 36.53
C GLY A 572 52.93 -22.06 35.27
N PRO A 573 53.58 -23.24 35.21
CA PRO A 573 53.54 -24.10 34.03
C PRO A 573 52.29 -24.99 34.04
N GLY A 574 51.48 -24.92 32.98
CA GLY A 574 50.37 -25.86 32.74
C GLY A 574 49.04 -25.19 32.39
N GLY A 575 48.96 -24.60 31.21
CA GLY A 575 47.69 -24.14 30.64
C GLY A 575 47.78 -24.18 29.12
N THR A 576 47.02 -25.06 28.48
CA THR A 576 46.87 -25.11 27.03
C THR A 576 46.29 -23.78 26.51
N PRO A 577 46.69 -23.29 25.33
CA PRO A 577 46.14 -22.06 24.78
C PRO A 577 44.65 -22.27 24.46
N ARG A 578 43.77 -21.62 25.24
CA ARG A 578 42.35 -21.51 24.89
C ARG A 578 42.14 -20.24 24.07
N ASP A 579 41.48 -20.47 22.94
CA ASP A 579 40.93 -19.56 21.93
C ASP A 579 40.43 -18.19 22.48
N PRO A 580 40.80 -17.04 21.86
CA PRO A 580 40.33 -15.71 22.27
C PRO A 580 38.82 -15.47 22.07
N LEU A 581 38.11 -16.27 21.28
CA LEU A 581 36.69 -16.04 20.94
C LEU A 581 35.72 -16.13 22.14
N ALA A 582 36.13 -16.77 23.25
CA ALA A 582 35.32 -16.82 24.47
C ALA A 582 35.22 -15.47 25.23
N ARG A 583 35.98 -14.43 24.84
CA ARG A 583 35.98 -13.12 25.52
C ARG A 583 35.03 -12.09 24.92
N GLY A 584 34.47 -12.33 23.73
CA GLY A 584 33.52 -11.41 23.07
C GLY A 584 32.14 -11.34 23.72
N VAL A 585 31.73 -12.40 24.43
CA VAL A 585 30.35 -12.53 24.98
C VAL A 585 30.23 -11.97 26.42
N ALA A 586 31.33 -11.65 27.09
CA ALA A 586 31.34 -11.26 28.51
C ALA A 586 31.52 -9.75 28.77
N ARG A 587 31.20 -8.86 27.82
CA ARG A 587 31.10 -7.41 28.04
C ARG A 587 29.72 -6.86 27.71
N GLY A 588 28.70 -7.45 28.32
CA GLY A 588 27.33 -6.97 28.30
C GLY A 588 26.80 -6.70 29.72
N ARG A 589 27.53 -5.93 30.55
CA ARG A 589 26.98 -5.21 31.72
C ARG A 589 28.06 -4.36 32.40
N SER A 590 27.65 -3.15 32.81
CA SER A 590 28.36 -2.18 33.66
C SER A 590 29.18 -1.10 32.95
N ALA A 591 28.51 -0.08 32.43
CA ALA A 591 29.03 1.29 32.40
C ALA A 591 27.86 2.29 32.43
N GLN A 592 27.22 2.44 33.60
CA GLN A 592 26.58 3.70 33.96
C GLN A 592 27.69 4.67 34.36
N ALA A 593 27.99 5.64 33.49
CA ALA A 593 28.72 6.85 33.87
C ALA A 593 28.32 8.00 32.94
N GLY A 594 27.34 8.78 33.42
CA GLY A 594 27.06 10.19 33.13
C GLY A 594 27.50 10.81 31.81
N LEU A 595 26.60 10.78 30.82
CA LEU A 595 26.36 11.92 29.93
C LEU A 595 24.87 12.19 29.94
N SER A 596 24.45 13.10 30.84
CA SER A 596 23.14 13.73 30.81
C SER A 596 23.09 14.64 29.59
N ILE A 597 22.62 14.10 28.46
CA ILE A 597 22.17 14.89 27.31
C ILE A 597 20.82 15.51 27.72
N PRO A 598 20.64 16.84 27.60
CA PRO A 598 19.42 17.51 28.00
C PRO A 598 18.21 16.88 27.31
N ASP A 599 17.14 16.71 28.08
CA ASP A 599 15.80 16.42 27.58
C ASP A 599 15.38 17.54 26.61
N GLN A 600 15.65 17.35 25.33
CA GLN A 600 15.04 18.10 24.24
C GLN A 600 13.68 17.46 23.93
N THR A 601 12.77 17.54 24.90
CA THR A 601 11.38 17.73 24.55
C THR A 601 11.27 19.12 23.89
N ALA A 602 10.86 19.13 22.62
CA ALA A 602 10.71 20.29 21.72
C ALA A 602 11.98 20.77 20.97
N VAL A 603 12.37 20.01 19.93
CA VAL A 603 12.85 20.61 18.68
C VAL A 603 11.86 20.23 17.58
N ASP A 604 11.08 21.22 17.16
CA ASP A 604 10.31 21.18 15.93
C ASP A 604 11.22 20.89 14.72
N GLY A 605 10.89 19.86 13.95
CA GLY A 605 11.38 19.70 12.56
C GLY A 605 12.19 18.43 12.27
N ALA A 606 11.58 17.25 12.40
CA ALA A 606 12.00 16.09 11.61
C ALA A 606 11.81 16.41 10.10
N PRO A 607 12.82 16.21 9.22
CA PRO A 607 12.61 16.37 7.79
C PRO A 607 11.75 15.21 7.28
N GLY A 608 10.50 15.52 6.91
CA GLY A 608 9.74 14.67 5.98
C GLY A 608 8.61 13.79 6.54
N GLN A 609 8.18 13.93 7.80
CA GLN A 609 6.84 13.44 8.16
C GLN A 609 5.80 14.37 7.54
N PHE A 610 5.35 13.97 6.35
CA PHE A 610 4.36 14.64 5.53
C PHE A 610 3.01 14.70 6.27
N ARG A 611 2.66 15.86 6.84
CA ARG A 611 1.45 16.06 7.70
C ARG A 611 0.16 16.22 6.88
N TRP A 612 -0.06 15.38 5.87
CA TRP A 612 -1.31 15.39 5.07
C TRP A 612 -2.53 15.20 5.98
N GLU A 613 -2.39 14.42 7.06
CA GLU A 613 -3.44 14.16 8.06
C GLU A 613 -4.03 15.45 8.63
N GLN A 614 -3.19 16.44 8.95
CA GLN A 614 -3.66 17.71 9.53
C GLN A 614 -4.46 18.52 8.52
N THR A 615 -4.02 18.54 7.26
CA THR A 615 -4.71 19.27 6.19
C THR A 615 -6.02 18.57 5.83
N PHE A 616 -5.99 17.24 5.73
CA PHE A 616 -7.17 16.41 5.53
C PHE A 616 -8.19 16.61 6.65
N THR A 617 -7.78 16.51 7.92
CA THR A 617 -8.69 16.66 9.07
C THR A 617 -9.32 18.05 9.09
N ARG A 618 -8.59 19.12 8.72
CA ARG A 618 -9.16 20.47 8.60
C ARG A 618 -10.24 20.55 7.52
N ILE A 619 -9.99 19.98 6.34
CA ILE A 619 -10.98 19.97 5.25
C ILE A 619 -12.20 19.12 5.65
N ALA A 620 -11.97 17.94 6.22
CA ALA A 620 -13.03 17.06 6.69
C ALA A 620 -13.90 17.74 7.76
N LEU A 621 -13.29 18.40 8.74
CA LEU A 621 -14.01 19.18 9.76
C LEU A 621 -14.77 20.36 9.17
N ALA A 622 -14.20 21.08 8.19
CA ALA A 622 -14.88 22.17 7.51
C ALA A 622 -16.12 21.69 6.74
N VAL A 623 -16.01 20.56 6.03
CA VAL A 623 -17.15 19.94 5.33
C VAL A 623 -18.20 19.47 6.33
N LEU A 624 -17.79 18.82 7.43
CA LEU A 624 -18.70 18.33 8.46
C LEU A 624 -19.42 19.50 9.16
N ALA A 625 -18.71 20.59 9.45
CA ALA A 625 -19.29 21.82 10.00
C ALA A 625 -20.29 22.46 9.02
N ALA A 626 -19.98 22.49 7.72
CA ALA A 626 -20.90 23.01 6.70
C ALA A 626 -22.18 22.16 6.59
N VAL A 627 -22.06 20.83 6.66
CA VAL A 627 -23.21 19.92 6.69
C VAL A 627 -24.03 20.13 7.96
N ALA A 628 -23.39 20.18 9.13
CA ALA A 628 -24.07 20.43 10.40
C ALA A 628 -24.79 21.80 10.38
N LEU A 629 -24.13 22.84 9.86
CA LEU A 629 -24.73 24.16 9.68
C LEU A 629 -25.93 24.09 8.73
N PHE A 630 -25.87 23.36 7.62
CA PHE A 630 -27.00 23.18 6.72
C PHE A 630 -28.18 22.47 7.40
N LEU A 631 -27.92 21.38 8.14
CA LEU A 631 -28.94 20.61 8.85
C LEU A 631 -29.64 21.42 9.95
N VAL A 632 -28.97 22.41 10.54
CA VAL A 632 -29.54 23.31 11.55
C VAL A 632 -30.17 24.56 10.94
N ALA A 633 -29.47 25.24 10.02
CA ALA A 633 -29.88 26.51 9.45
C ALA A 633 -31.16 26.38 8.60
N VAL A 634 -31.30 25.32 7.81
CA VAL A 634 -32.50 25.13 6.96
C VAL A 634 -33.79 25.02 7.78
N PRO A 635 -33.93 24.11 8.77
CA PRO A 635 -35.13 24.05 9.60
C PRO A 635 -35.31 25.32 10.45
N MET A 636 -34.24 25.93 10.95
CA MET A 636 -34.32 27.20 11.69
C MET A 636 -34.86 28.34 10.81
N LEU A 637 -34.37 28.49 9.58
CA LEU A 637 -34.85 29.51 8.62
C LEU A 637 -36.31 29.28 8.23
N LYS A 638 -36.73 28.02 8.05
CA LYS A 638 -38.15 27.67 7.83
C LYS A 638 -39.01 28.07 9.03
N GLN A 639 -38.60 27.73 10.24
CA GLN A 639 -39.34 28.07 11.46
C GLN A 639 -39.34 29.58 11.73
N ALA A 640 -38.23 30.28 11.46
CA ALA A 640 -38.13 31.73 11.56
C ALA A 640 -39.06 32.44 10.56
N ARG A 641 -39.21 31.93 9.33
CA ARG A 641 -40.19 32.46 8.37
C ARG A 641 -41.63 32.29 8.83
N VAL A 642 -41.98 31.11 9.36
CA VAL A 642 -43.32 30.88 9.93
C VAL A 642 -43.56 31.85 11.09
N ARG A 643 -42.62 31.96 12.03
CA ARG A 643 -42.71 32.91 13.16
C ARG A 643 -42.81 34.37 12.70
N ARG A 644 -42.05 34.77 11.67
CA ARG A 644 -42.09 36.12 11.11
C ARG A 644 -43.46 36.44 10.51
N ARG A 645 -44.07 35.52 9.77
CA ARG A 645 -45.43 35.68 9.22
C ARG A 645 -46.49 35.87 10.30
N TYR A 646 -46.43 35.08 11.36
CA TYR A 646 -47.33 35.26 12.50
C TYR A 646 -47.07 36.54 13.30
N ARG A 647 -45.82 37.04 13.35
CA ARG A 647 -45.46 38.31 14.01
C ARG A 647 -45.83 39.54 13.17
N SER A 648 -45.84 39.43 11.85
CA SER A 648 -46.26 40.52 10.95
C SER A 648 -47.77 40.64 10.82
N ALA A 649 -48.53 39.63 11.26
CA ALA A 649 -49.98 39.68 11.29
C ALA A 649 -50.45 40.57 12.46
N SER A 650 -50.94 41.74 12.13
CA SER A 650 -51.41 42.79 13.04
C SER A 650 -52.92 42.77 13.26
N GLY A 651 -53.68 42.04 12.43
CA GLY A 651 -55.13 41.89 12.54
C GLY A 651 -55.66 40.46 12.25
N PRO A 652 -56.96 40.20 12.52
CA PRO A 652 -57.58 38.89 12.35
C PRO A 652 -57.49 38.32 10.92
N VAL A 653 -57.63 39.18 9.91
CA VAL A 653 -57.51 38.83 8.49
C VAL A 653 -56.10 38.32 8.16
N GLU A 654 -55.07 39.07 8.55
CA GLU A 654 -53.67 38.67 8.31
C GLU A 654 -53.29 37.39 9.08
N LEU A 655 -53.90 37.17 10.25
CA LEU A 655 -53.69 35.97 11.06
C LEU A 655 -54.31 34.73 10.40
N ALA A 656 -55.53 34.84 9.87
CA ALA A 656 -56.19 33.78 9.10
C ALA A 656 -55.42 33.44 7.82
N ALA A 657 -54.93 34.46 7.09
CA ALA A 657 -54.07 34.28 5.92
C ALA A 657 -52.74 33.61 6.26
N ALA A 658 -52.10 33.99 7.38
CA ALA A 658 -50.88 33.35 7.86
C ALA A 658 -51.09 31.87 8.25
N ALA A 659 -52.24 31.54 8.85
CA ALA A 659 -52.61 30.18 9.23
C ALA A 659 -52.82 29.27 8.00
N PHE A 660 -53.54 29.74 6.99
CA PHE A 660 -53.70 28.98 5.74
C PHE A 660 -52.39 28.85 4.96
N ALA A 661 -51.57 29.90 4.90
CA ALA A 661 -50.26 29.84 4.27
C ALA A 661 -49.27 28.88 4.98
N GLU A 662 -49.43 28.66 6.30
CA GLU A 662 -48.71 27.60 7.01
C GLU A 662 -49.17 26.22 6.53
N PHE A 663 -50.49 25.96 6.53
CA PHE A 663 -51.07 24.69 6.07
C PHE A 663 -50.69 24.39 4.61
N GLU A 664 -50.88 25.35 3.70
CA GLU A 664 -50.57 25.20 2.28
C GLU A 664 -49.09 24.86 2.07
N GLY A 665 -48.20 25.55 2.77
CA GLY A 665 -46.78 25.27 2.64
C GLY A 665 -46.42 23.87 3.14
N GLU A 666 -47.08 23.34 4.17
CA GLU A 666 -46.81 22.00 4.73
C GLU A 666 -47.37 20.94 3.81
N ALA A 667 -48.61 21.13 3.36
CA ALA A 667 -49.26 20.29 2.38
C ALA A 667 -48.53 20.26 1.03
N ALA A 668 -47.89 21.37 0.61
CA ALA A 668 -47.12 21.40 -0.63
C ALA A 668 -45.83 20.56 -0.58
N GLU A 669 -45.21 20.40 0.59
CA GLU A 669 -44.00 19.58 0.76
C GLU A 669 -44.33 18.13 1.13
N LEU A 670 -45.36 17.91 1.95
CA LEU A 670 -45.74 16.58 2.43
C LEU A 670 -46.77 15.88 1.55
N ALA A 671 -47.59 16.59 0.78
CA ALA A 671 -48.64 16.01 -0.04
C ALA A 671 -48.47 16.36 -1.53
N SER A 672 -48.93 17.53 -1.94
CA SER A 672 -48.91 18.02 -3.32
C SER A 672 -49.03 19.54 -3.33
N PRO A 673 -48.33 20.28 -4.20
CA PRO A 673 -48.48 21.73 -4.31
C PRO A 673 -49.86 22.11 -4.87
N ARG A 674 -50.38 23.25 -4.40
CA ARG A 674 -51.59 23.89 -4.95
C ARG A 674 -51.38 24.26 -6.41
N LEU A 675 -52.36 23.94 -7.26
CA LEU A 675 -52.32 24.32 -8.68
C LEU A 675 -52.69 25.80 -8.84
N ARG A 676 -52.16 26.47 -9.87
CA ARG A 676 -52.35 27.93 -10.06
C ARG A 676 -53.82 28.36 -10.19
N ALA A 677 -54.70 27.48 -10.67
CA ALA A 677 -56.13 27.77 -10.88
C ALA A 677 -57.05 27.10 -9.84
N GLU A 678 -56.50 26.51 -8.79
CA GLU A 678 -57.26 25.76 -7.79
C GLU A 678 -57.66 26.66 -6.61
N SER A 679 -58.95 26.64 -6.22
CA SER A 679 -59.43 27.38 -5.05
C SER A 679 -58.89 26.79 -3.74
N ALA A 680 -58.92 27.55 -2.65
CA ALA A 680 -58.40 27.09 -1.36
C ALA A 680 -59.17 25.86 -0.83
N PRO A 681 -60.52 25.79 -0.91
CA PRO A 681 -61.29 24.62 -0.53
C PRO A 681 -61.05 23.42 -1.45
N ALA A 682 -60.90 23.64 -2.76
CA ALA A 682 -60.59 22.56 -3.70
C ALA A 682 -59.23 21.91 -3.36
N TYR A 683 -58.23 22.75 -3.06
CA TYR A 683 -56.93 22.28 -2.61
C TYR A 683 -57.00 21.53 -1.27
N ALA A 684 -57.74 22.06 -0.30
CA ALA A 684 -57.91 21.43 1.00
C ALA A 684 -58.57 20.03 0.90
N ARG A 685 -59.61 19.87 0.07
CA ARG A 685 -60.24 18.56 -0.19
C ARG A 685 -59.28 17.58 -0.84
N ARG A 686 -58.53 18.02 -1.87
CA ARG A 686 -57.54 17.18 -2.55
C ARG A 686 -56.46 16.67 -1.60
N VAL A 687 -55.94 17.54 -0.74
CA VAL A 687 -54.94 17.17 0.28
C VAL A 687 -55.53 16.23 1.33
N ALA A 688 -56.75 16.49 1.81
CA ALA A 688 -57.43 15.65 2.79
C ALA A 688 -57.65 14.22 2.28
N ALA A 689 -58.12 14.08 1.03
CA ALA A 689 -58.37 12.79 0.38
C ALA A 689 -57.10 11.94 0.19
N HIS A 690 -55.95 12.57 -0.04
CA HIS A 690 -54.69 11.86 -0.33
C HIS A 690 -53.85 11.49 0.90
N ARG A 691 -54.08 12.10 2.08
CA ARG A 691 -53.19 11.95 3.25
C ARG A 691 -53.91 11.68 4.58
N GLY A 692 -55.20 11.31 4.54
CA GLY A 692 -55.95 10.88 5.73
C GLY A 692 -56.14 11.99 6.77
N VAL A 693 -56.23 13.24 6.31
CA VAL A 693 -56.48 14.40 7.17
C VAL A 693 -57.99 14.69 7.16
N SER A 694 -58.56 15.14 8.28
CA SER A 694 -59.98 15.51 8.37
C SER A 694 -60.37 16.52 7.28
N GLU A 695 -61.15 16.08 6.30
CA GLU A 695 -61.68 16.93 5.24
C GLU A 695 -62.52 18.11 5.79
N PRO A 696 -63.42 17.92 6.78
CA PRO A 696 -64.15 19.04 7.38
C PRO A 696 -63.24 20.11 7.97
N ASP A 697 -62.18 19.71 8.69
CA ASP A 697 -61.25 20.65 9.33
C ASP A 697 -60.43 21.42 8.28
N ALA A 698 -59.97 20.73 7.22
CA ALA A 698 -59.19 21.34 6.13
C ALA A 698 -60.02 22.31 5.29
N VAL A 699 -61.26 21.94 4.96
CA VAL A 699 -62.20 22.79 4.22
C VAL A 699 -62.62 23.99 5.08
N LYS A 700 -62.83 23.80 6.39
CA LYS A 700 -63.14 24.90 7.31
C LYS A 700 -62.01 25.93 7.36
N LEU A 701 -60.75 25.49 7.48
CA LEU A 701 -59.59 26.38 7.42
C LEU A 701 -59.52 27.15 6.09
N ALA A 702 -59.80 26.48 4.97
CA ALA A 702 -59.80 27.11 3.65
C ALA A 702 -60.91 28.15 3.47
N ARG A 703 -62.09 27.93 4.06
CA ARG A 703 -63.20 28.89 4.04
C ARG A 703 -62.89 30.14 4.86
N ILE A 704 -62.37 29.98 6.08
CA ILE A 704 -61.93 31.12 6.91
C ILE A 704 -60.87 31.95 6.18
N TYR A 705 -59.99 31.30 5.40
CA TYR A 705 -59.06 32.03 4.54
C TYR A 705 -59.73 32.77 3.38
N GLU A 706 -60.68 32.14 2.67
CA GLU A 706 -61.41 32.84 1.59
C GLU A 706 -62.24 34.00 2.13
N ASP A 707 -62.86 33.85 3.30
CA ASP A 707 -63.61 34.91 3.96
C ASP A 707 -62.68 36.05 4.40
N ALA A 708 -61.45 35.74 4.85
CA ALA A 708 -60.45 36.75 5.22
C ALA A 708 -59.96 37.56 4.00
N GLU A 709 -59.74 36.91 2.87
CA GLU A 709 -59.11 37.52 1.70
C GLU A 709 -60.13 38.19 0.75
N TYR A 710 -61.36 37.66 0.66
CA TYR A 710 -62.33 38.04 -0.37
C TYR A 710 -63.69 38.52 0.16
N ALA A 711 -64.05 38.29 1.43
CA ALA A 711 -65.35 38.73 1.94
C ALA A 711 -65.32 40.21 2.39
N PRO A 712 -66.36 41.02 2.08
CA PRO A 712 -66.40 42.44 2.47
C PRO A 712 -66.40 42.67 3.99
N ALA A 713 -66.93 41.72 4.76
CA ALA A 713 -67.00 41.79 6.22
C ALA A 713 -65.70 41.33 6.91
N GLY A 714 -64.80 40.65 6.19
CA GLY A 714 -63.61 40.03 6.75
C GLY A 714 -63.92 38.95 7.79
N VAL A 715 -62.96 38.68 8.67
CA VAL A 715 -62.98 37.59 9.66
C VAL A 715 -62.78 38.14 11.07
N GLY A 716 -63.50 37.60 12.04
CA GLY A 716 -63.43 38.01 13.45
C GLY A 716 -62.22 37.42 14.22
N PRO A 717 -61.90 37.92 15.43
CA PRO A 717 -60.81 37.39 16.26
C PRO A 717 -60.95 35.89 16.58
N ASP A 718 -62.17 35.44 16.89
CA ASP A 718 -62.46 34.04 17.25
C ASP A 718 -62.23 33.10 16.07
N GLU A 719 -62.65 33.50 14.87
CA GLU A 719 -62.44 32.73 13.64
C GLU A 719 -60.95 32.70 13.24
N ALA A 720 -60.20 33.78 13.48
CA ALA A 720 -58.77 33.82 13.22
C ALA A 720 -57.96 32.92 14.18
N ASP A 721 -58.34 32.88 15.46
CA ASP A 721 -57.74 31.94 16.43
C ASP A 721 -58.17 30.48 16.16
N GLU A 722 -59.39 30.27 15.67
CA GLU A 722 -59.84 28.97 15.17
C GLU A 722 -58.99 28.53 13.95
N ALA A 723 -58.75 29.40 12.98
CA ALA A 723 -57.89 29.11 11.82
C ALA A 723 -56.48 28.70 12.24
N LYS A 724 -55.88 29.41 13.20
CA LYS A 724 -54.57 29.06 13.77
C LYS A 724 -54.56 27.70 14.47
N THR A 725 -55.63 27.37 15.18
CA THR A 725 -55.79 26.07 15.86
C THR A 725 -55.96 24.93 14.87
N LEU A 726 -56.77 25.15 13.82
CA LEU A 726 -56.96 24.21 12.72
C LEU A 726 -55.66 23.98 11.96
N ALA A 727 -54.92 25.03 11.60
CA ALA A 727 -53.64 24.91 10.91
C ALA A 727 -52.61 24.07 11.69
N ARG A 728 -52.50 24.28 13.02
CA ARG A 728 -51.62 23.48 13.88
C ARG A 728 -52.04 22.01 13.94
N ARG A 729 -53.34 21.74 14.09
CA ARG A 729 -53.89 20.38 14.16
C ARG A 729 -53.70 19.63 12.84
N LEU A 730 -54.01 20.28 11.72
CA LEU A 730 -53.83 19.72 10.37
C LEU A 730 -52.35 19.47 10.08
N ARG A 731 -51.45 20.36 10.50
CA ARG A 731 -49.99 20.14 10.40
C ARG A 731 -49.53 18.93 11.20
N GLY A 732 -49.99 18.77 12.44
CA GLY A 732 -49.69 17.60 13.27
C GLY A 732 -50.10 16.30 12.59
N ARG A 733 -51.35 16.23 12.11
CA ARG A 733 -51.86 15.06 11.39
C ARG A 733 -51.14 14.79 10.07
N LEU A 734 -50.84 15.83 9.28
CA LEU A 734 -50.04 15.70 8.05
C LEU A 734 -48.66 15.13 8.35
N TRP A 735 -48.03 15.57 9.44
CA TRP A 735 -46.74 15.04 9.88
C TRP A 735 -46.85 13.57 10.30
N ASP A 736 -47.81 13.25 11.16
CA ASP A 736 -48.01 11.92 11.73
C ASP A 736 -48.36 10.87 10.66
N ASN A 737 -49.16 11.26 9.66
CA ASN A 737 -49.54 10.39 8.54
C ASN A 737 -48.47 10.32 7.42
N SER A 738 -47.39 11.10 7.52
CA SER A 738 -46.31 11.09 6.52
C SER A 738 -45.24 10.05 6.85
N SER A 739 -44.67 9.45 5.80
CA SER A 739 -43.54 8.52 5.94
C SER A 739 -42.31 9.22 6.53
N TRP A 740 -41.42 8.46 7.16
CA TRP A 740 -40.19 9.01 7.71
C TRP A 740 -39.34 9.74 6.65
N TRP A 741 -39.36 9.24 5.41
CA TRP A 741 -38.70 9.86 4.27
C TRP A 741 -39.30 11.21 3.89
N ASP A 742 -40.63 11.33 3.87
CA ASP A 742 -41.31 12.59 3.57
C ASP A 742 -41.00 13.65 4.64
N ARG A 743 -40.96 13.26 5.91
CA ARG A 743 -40.57 14.13 7.03
C ARG A 743 -39.13 14.64 6.89
N ALA A 744 -38.19 13.76 6.54
CA ALA A 744 -36.80 14.12 6.32
C ALA A 744 -36.63 15.07 5.11
N LEU A 745 -37.27 14.74 3.98
CA LEU A 745 -37.26 15.59 2.78
C LEU A 745 -37.86 16.97 3.06
N ARG A 746 -38.95 17.04 3.84
CA ARG A 746 -39.55 18.30 4.30
C ARG A 746 -38.56 19.10 5.14
N LEU A 747 -37.89 18.50 6.13
CA LEU A 747 -36.97 19.24 7.00
C LEU A 747 -35.81 19.90 6.24
N PHE A 748 -35.27 19.24 5.22
CA PHE A 748 -34.07 19.68 4.51
C PHE A 748 -34.32 20.24 3.10
N SER A 749 -35.58 20.33 2.67
CA SER A 749 -35.96 20.93 1.37
C SER A 749 -35.66 22.43 1.31
N VAL A 750 -34.89 22.86 0.31
CA VAL A 750 -34.62 24.29 0.02
C VAL A 750 -35.72 24.93 -0.85
N ARG A 751 -36.68 24.15 -1.37
CA ARG A 751 -37.70 24.65 -2.34
C ARG A 751 -38.55 25.80 -1.80
N ARG A 752 -38.89 25.77 -0.51
CA ARG A 752 -39.61 26.88 0.17
C ARG A 752 -38.77 28.15 0.30
N LEU A 753 -37.43 28.08 0.28
CA LEU A 753 -36.56 29.25 0.40
C LEU A 753 -36.57 30.09 -0.89
N HIS A 754 -36.68 29.45 -2.05
CA HIS A 754 -36.61 30.09 -3.38
C HIS A 754 -37.88 30.76 -3.91
N ARG A 755 -39.09 30.33 -3.50
CA ARG A 755 -40.37 30.93 -4.00
C ARG A 755 -40.70 32.33 -3.43
N ALA A 756 -39.68 33.10 -3.05
CA ALA A 756 -39.82 34.41 -2.41
C ALA A 756 -39.11 35.54 -3.18
N VAL A 757 -38.79 35.31 -4.46
CA VAL A 757 -38.39 36.35 -5.41
C VAL A 757 -39.42 36.40 -6.52
#